data_AF-B5DPG1-F1
#
_entry.id   AF-B5DPG1-F1
#
_cell.length_a   1.000
_cell.length_b   1.000
_cell.length_c   1.000
_cell.angle_alpha   90.00
_cell.angle_beta   90.00
_cell.angle_gamma   90.00
#
_symmetry.space_group_name_H-M   'P 1'
#
loop_
_entity.id
_entity.type
_entity.pdbx_description
1 polymer ?
#
loop_
_entity_poly.entity_id
_entity_poly.type
_entity_poly.pdbx_seq_one_letter_code
_entity_poly.pdbx_strand_id
1 'polypeptide(L)'
;MQLEDLMRYPDIAFRYFGMAPRFEWTARRTVAPKQTVTRQIVFMVGSLCLGYQNLGMIIYWVRFNSQQKEISMYVAKIAEMGSVLALIFAGFLNIWALTSKRAQIEAVLAELQEMYPEPRQRLYRIRHYNDQAVGLMKFTVNFYVVFIIYYNIAPLVLLLCEHLMDSQDISYRAQSYTWYPWQVYGSPLGYSAAYLCQAIGSILGVGFSMSSQQLICLFTTQLQLHFDAMANHLTAIDAKEPTANQQLRSLILYHRRILRLGDRVNRLFNFTFVVSLIVSTIAICLTSIATMLLELHKALLYISGLIAFVFYHFLICYRGSVLTLASVMVFISMQLADFMQYSDLGCQVALIRRYGWSGRQSPGAKQTLMKKVIFVLGALNMSCYFFSFITYGYHIERKTKEPIIYVAELSEVGGMLWFTVLGICNMYTLLIYRPQIEELLEGLEQLFAPARQSPYCTRYFYDDSALKMKRLSINFVCSATYYNLLPLVKLLSELLTESQQVSYQVQSKAWYPWQVHGSTLGFWIAYASQAFASVMNLGMMMATECLVFVCTAQLELHFDGLARRLEALDARDPRAKEQLRALISYHTRLFKVADRANGIFNCTFLISYCVSSIAVCSMGFSMIMFDLGLALKYMVGMFLFMIYTFCICHNGTQVTMASDKVMPAAFYNNWYEGDLVYRKMLLILMMRSTKSYVWKTYNLAPVSIQTYMATLKFSYQMFTCVRSLK
;
A
#
# COMPACT_ATOMS: atom_id res chain seq x y z
N MET A 1 5.89 -5.42 25.31
CA MET A 1 6.01 -4.12 24.63
C MET A 1 5.22 -3.11 25.44
N GLN A 2 5.90 -2.09 25.98
CA GLN A 2 5.30 -1.03 26.80
C GLN A 2 4.99 0.19 25.94
N LEU A 3 4.13 1.11 26.43
CA LEU A 3 3.83 2.37 25.75
C LEU A 3 5.10 3.16 25.39
N GLU A 4 6.13 3.07 26.23
CA GLU A 4 7.44 3.68 26.00
C GLU A 4 8.13 3.20 24.72
N ASP A 5 7.93 1.95 24.31
CA ASP A 5 8.51 1.40 23.07
C ASP A 5 7.93 2.11 21.82
N LEU A 6 6.69 2.58 21.89
CA LEU A 6 6.04 3.36 20.82
C LEU A 6 6.57 4.80 20.74
N MET A 7 7.13 5.33 21.83
CA MET A 7 7.69 6.68 21.87
C MET A 7 9.03 6.79 21.16
N ARG A 8 9.62 5.68 20.69
CA ARG A 8 10.91 5.67 19.97
C ARG A 8 10.94 6.63 18.79
N TYR A 9 9.92 6.64 17.93
CA TYR A 9 9.88 7.50 16.74
C TYR A 9 9.55 8.97 17.05
N PRO A 10 8.55 9.28 17.92
CA PRO A 10 8.39 10.62 18.47
C PRO A 10 9.68 11.18 19.07
N ASP A 11 10.39 10.38 19.86
CA ASP A 11 11.66 10.78 20.48
C ASP A 11 12.77 11.05 19.47
N ILE A 12 12.84 10.26 18.39
CA ILE A 12 13.77 10.51 17.29
C ILE A 12 13.46 11.84 16.62
N ALA A 13 12.18 12.12 16.35
CA ALA A 13 11.73 13.36 15.73
C ALA A 13 12.08 14.58 16.58
N PHE A 14 11.73 14.57 17.87
CA PHE A 14 12.04 15.67 18.79
C PHE A 14 13.54 15.84 19.03
N ARG A 15 14.29 14.75 19.20
CA ARG A 15 15.70 14.82 19.59
C ARG A 15 16.64 15.21 18.44
N TYR A 16 16.45 14.61 17.27
CA TYR A 16 17.40 14.74 16.16
C TYR A 16 17.00 15.80 15.13
N PHE A 17 15.71 16.06 14.96
CA PHE A 17 15.23 17.04 13.97
C PHE A 17 14.67 18.29 14.65
N GLY A 18 13.85 18.11 15.68
CA GLY A 18 13.30 19.22 16.47
C GLY A 18 14.28 19.85 17.47
N MET A 19 15.44 19.22 17.75
CA MET A 19 16.43 19.66 18.75
C MET A 19 15.85 20.02 20.14
N ALA A 20 14.66 19.49 20.45
CA ALA A 20 13.87 19.83 21.61
C ALA A 20 13.89 18.69 22.64
N PRO A 21 13.62 18.98 23.93
CA PRO A 21 13.62 17.94 24.95
C PRO A 21 12.46 16.97 24.73
N ARG A 22 12.69 15.68 24.97
CA ARG A 22 11.66 14.61 24.90
C ARG A 22 10.57 14.87 25.94
N PHE A 23 9.35 14.39 25.70
CA PHE A 23 8.26 14.48 26.68
C PHE A 23 8.54 13.63 27.92
N GLU A 24 8.21 14.14 29.10
CA GLU A 24 8.43 13.45 30.38
C GLU A 24 7.12 13.29 31.16
N TRP A 25 6.94 12.13 31.81
CA TRP A 25 5.81 11.87 32.71
C TRP A 25 6.22 10.88 33.80
N THR A 26 5.47 10.86 34.91
CA THR A 26 5.83 10.21 36.19
C THR A 26 6.09 8.71 36.12
N ALA A 27 5.56 8.01 35.11
CA ALA A 27 5.67 6.55 34.97
C ALA A 27 6.62 6.09 33.85
N ARG A 28 7.39 7.02 33.24
CA ARG A 28 8.37 6.71 32.18
C ARG A 28 9.64 6.09 32.77
N ARG A 29 10.10 4.94 32.25
CA ARG A 29 11.23 4.21 32.85
C ARG A 29 12.60 4.71 32.37
N THR A 30 12.72 5.22 31.15
CA THR A 30 14.00 5.74 30.66
C THR A 30 14.26 7.16 31.18
N VAL A 31 15.38 7.32 31.89
CA VAL A 31 15.88 8.65 32.30
C VAL A 31 16.31 9.41 31.05
N ALA A 32 15.72 10.59 30.82
CA ALA A 32 16.08 11.41 29.67
C ALA A 32 17.54 11.87 29.79
N PRO A 33 18.37 11.74 28.72
CA PRO A 33 19.68 12.37 28.71
C PRO A 33 19.52 13.88 28.76
N LYS A 34 20.28 14.55 29.65
CA LYS A 34 20.25 16.03 29.80
C LYS A 34 20.38 16.70 28.43
N GLN A 35 19.52 17.69 28.18
CA GLN A 35 19.61 18.49 26.96
C GLN A 35 20.92 19.29 27.00
N THR A 36 21.79 19.06 26.02
CA THR A 36 23.05 19.79 25.88
C THR A 36 22.78 21.25 25.52
N VAL A 37 23.57 22.18 26.07
CA VAL A 37 23.50 23.63 25.77
C VAL A 37 23.49 23.90 24.25
N THR A 38 24.31 23.16 23.49
CA THR A 38 24.37 23.25 22.02
C THR A 38 23.00 23.04 21.34
N ARG A 39 22.19 22.07 21.81
CA ARG A 39 20.87 21.80 21.24
C ARG A 39 19.86 22.88 21.58
N GLN A 40 19.95 23.46 22.76
CA GLN A 40 19.11 24.59 23.15
C GLN A 40 19.40 25.80 22.26
N ILE A 41 20.69 26.09 22.01
CA ILE A 41 21.10 27.15 21.09
C ILE A 41 20.57 26.87 19.68
N VAL A 42 20.78 25.66 19.14
CA VAL A 42 20.29 25.30 17.79
C VAL A 42 18.77 25.39 17.69
N PHE A 43 18.03 24.96 18.71
CA PHE A 43 16.57 25.09 18.76
C PHE A 43 16.12 26.57 18.73
N MET A 44 16.74 27.43 19.54
CA MET A 44 16.42 28.85 19.60
C MET A 44 16.77 29.56 18.28
N VAL A 45 17.99 29.34 17.77
CA VAL A 45 18.45 29.91 16.50
C VAL A 45 17.58 29.42 15.35
N GLY A 46 17.29 28.12 15.27
CA GLY A 46 16.45 27.57 14.21
C GLY A 46 15.01 28.09 14.24
N SER A 47 14.44 28.30 15.43
CA SER A 47 13.11 28.89 15.59
C SER A 47 13.08 30.34 15.12
N LEU A 48 14.12 31.13 15.47
CA LEU A 48 14.29 32.50 14.99
C LEU A 48 14.50 32.55 13.48
N CYS A 49 15.33 31.67 12.91
CA CYS A 49 15.55 31.57 11.47
C CYS A 49 14.25 31.22 10.72
N LEU A 50 13.44 30.30 11.23
CA LEU A 50 12.17 29.92 10.62
C LEU A 50 11.14 31.06 10.71
N GLY A 51 11.06 31.74 11.86
CA GLY A 51 10.24 32.95 12.02
C GLY A 51 10.67 34.07 11.07
N TYR A 52 11.98 34.30 10.96
CA TYR A 52 12.55 35.28 10.04
C TYR A 52 12.28 34.94 8.58
N GLN A 53 12.33 33.66 8.18
CA GLN A 53 12.01 33.26 6.80
C GLN A 53 10.58 33.63 6.40
N ASN A 54 9.61 33.43 7.30
CA ASN A 54 8.23 33.85 7.05
C ASN A 54 8.16 35.38 6.82
N LEU A 55 8.79 36.17 7.69
CA LEU A 55 8.82 37.63 7.56
C LEU A 55 9.58 38.10 6.31
N GLY A 56 10.75 37.51 6.05
CA GLY A 56 11.61 37.85 4.92
C GLY A 56 10.98 37.52 3.57
N MET A 57 10.17 36.46 3.48
CA MET A 57 9.37 36.19 2.28
C MET A 57 8.27 37.23 2.06
N ILE A 58 7.57 37.64 3.12
CA ILE A 58 6.55 38.69 3.03
C ILE A 58 7.18 40.01 2.57
N ILE A 59 8.35 40.38 3.13
CA ILE A 59 9.10 41.57 2.73
C ILE A 59 9.56 41.46 1.27
N TYR A 60 10.09 40.31 0.86
CA TYR A 60 10.48 40.06 -0.53
C TYR A 60 9.28 40.24 -1.47
N TRP A 61 8.11 39.71 -1.10
CA TRP A 61 6.90 39.80 -1.89
C TRP A 61 6.44 41.26 -2.06
N VAL A 62 6.41 42.04 -0.98
CA VAL A 62 6.05 43.47 -1.02
C VAL A 62 7.01 44.25 -1.95
N ARG A 63 8.32 43.96 -1.89
CA ARG A 63 9.29 44.59 -2.78
C ARG A 63 9.13 44.14 -4.24
N PHE A 64 8.93 42.84 -4.48
CA PHE A 64 8.75 42.30 -5.82
C PHE A 64 7.52 42.88 -6.54
N ASN A 65 6.43 43.13 -5.81
CA ASN A 65 5.23 43.78 -6.36
C ASN A 65 5.51 45.15 -6.99
N SER A 66 6.58 45.84 -6.58
CA SER A 66 6.93 47.16 -7.10
C SER A 66 7.68 47.18 -8.44
N GLN A 67 8.06 46.02 -9.01
CA GLN A 67 8.99 45.92 -10.16
C GLN A 67 8.39 45.32 -11.47
N GLN A 68 7.09 45.44 -11.75
CA GLN A 68 6.42 44.70 -12.84
C GLN A 68 6.92 44.96 -14.27
N LYS A 69 7.02 43.88 -15.09
CA LYS A 69 7.01 43.93 -16.57
C LYS A 69 6.14 42.87 -17.30
N GLU A 70 5.74 41.74 -16.70
CA GLU A 70 4.81 40.76 -17.32
C GLU A 70 3.87 40.05 -16.31
N ILE A 71 2.60 39.86 -16.69
CA ILE A 71 1.52 39.32 -15.82
C ILE A 71 1.68 37.81 -15.55
N SER A 72 2.03 37.02 -16.55
CA SER A 72 2.18 35.55 -16.42
C SER A 72 3.31 35.16 -15.47
N MET A 73 4.48 35.79 -15.62
CA MET A 73 5.64 35.58 -14.74
C MET A 73 5.36 36.07 -13.31
N TYR A 74 4.59 37.15 -13.16
CA TYR A 74 4.16 37.66 -11.86
C TYR A 74 3.25 36.66 -11.12
N VAL A 75 2.24 36.10 -11.79
CA VAL A 75 1.35 35.08 -11.20
C VAL A 75 2.13 33.82 -10.84
N ALA A 76 3.04 33.35 -11.71
CA ALA A 76 3.86 32.16 -11.45
C ALA A 76 4.74 32.33 -10.20
N LYS A 77 5.41 33.49 -10.05
CA LYS A 77 6.24 33.77 -8.87
C LYS A 77 5.45 33.92 -7.58
N ILE A 78 4.25 34.51 -7.62
CA ILE A 78 3.39 34.58 -6.44
C ILE A 78 2.92 33.20 -6.01
N ALA A 79 2.49 32.39 -6.97
CA ALA A 79 2.07 31.02 -6.72
C ALA A 79 3.20 30.19 -6.11
N GLU A 80 4.42 30.34 -6.64
CA GLU A 80 5.63 29.76 -6.08
C GLU A 80 5.87 30.20 -4.63
N MET A 81 5.99 31.50 -4.38
CA MET A 81 6.29 32.05 -3.05
C MET A 81 5.22 31.69 -2.01
N GLY A 82 3.94 31.78 -2.38
CA GLY A 82 2.85 31.48 -1.46
C GLY A 82 2.80 30.01 -1.04
N SER A 83 3.20 29.09 -1.93
CA SER A 83 3.29 27.66 -1.59
C SER A 83 4.42 27.34 -0.60
N VAL A 84 5.59 27.98 -0.75
CA VAL A 84 6.73 27.79 0.16
C VAL A 84 6.47 28.51 1.49
N LEU A 85 5.88 29.71 1.47
CA LEU A 85 5.47 30.42 2.67
C LEU A 85 4.50 29.59 3.52
N ALA A 86 3.50 28.96 2.88
CA ALA A 86 2.59 28.03 3.54
C ALA A 86 3.34 26.89 4.26
N LEU A 87 4.36 26.28 3.64
CA LEU A 87 5.16 25.20 4.23
C LEU A 87 5.93 25.67 5.48
N ILE A 88 6.63 26.79 5.36
CA ILE A 88 7.44 27.36 6.44
C ILE A 88 6.53 27.80 7.59
N PHE A 89 5.37 28.36 7.28
CA PHE A 89 4.38 28.79 8.25
C PHE A 89 3.77 27.60 9.01
N ALA A 90 3.44 26.49 8.34
CA ALA A 90 2.99 25.27 9.00
C ALA A 90 4.04 24.73 9.98
N GLY A 91 5.32 24.71 9.57
CA GLY A 91 6.42 24.31 10.45
C GLY A 91 6.51 25.17 11.71
N PHE A 92 6.40 26.49 11.55
CA PHE A 92 6.42 27.44 12.67
C PHE A 92 5.22 27.25 13.62
N LEU A 93 4.02 27.09 13.08
CA LEU A 93 2.82 26.85 13.89
C LEU A 93 2.86 25.50 14.61
N ASN A 94 3.51 24.48 14.05
CA ASN A 94 3.72 23.20 14.74
C ASN A 94 4.72 23.33 15.91
N ILE A 95 5.77 24.15 15.77
CA ILE A 95 6.66 24.49 16.89
C ILE A 95 5.85 25.14 18.01
N TRP A 96 5.08 26.17 17.69
CA TRP A 96 4.25 26.87 18.67
C TRP A 96 3.23 25.93 19.34
N ALA A 97 2.45 25.17 18.55
CA ALA A 97 1.41 24.29 19.07
C ALA A 97 1.96 23.21 20.02
N LEU A 98 3.05 22.54 19.66
CA LEU A 98 3.63 21.46 20.46
C LEU A 98 4.38 21.95 21.70
N THR A 99 5.00 23.13 21.63
CA THR A 99 5.69 23.73 22.79
C THR A 99 4.70 24.31 23.79
N SER A 100 3.68 25.05 23.33
CA SER A 100 2.67 25.65 24.23
C SER A 100 1.78 24.61 24.92
N LYS A 101 1.49 23.48 24.27
CA LYS A 101 0.62 22.42 24.84
C LYS A 101 1.39 21.27 25.50
N ARG A 102 2.71 21.41 25.67
CA ARG A 102 3.60 20.35 26.17
C ARG A 102 3.11 19.67 27.44
N ALA A 103 2.82 20.44 28.49
CA ALA A 103 2.38 19.90 29.79
C ALA A 103 1.07 19.10 29.67
N GLN A 104 0.16 19.51 28.78
CA GLN A 104 -1.10 18.81 28.57
C GLN A 104 -0.91 17.50 27.79
N ILE A 105 0.04 17.46 26.83
CA ILE A 105 0.44 16.25 26.11
C ILE A 105 1.05 15.25 27.09
N GLU A 106 1.95 15.70 27.97
CA GLU A 106 2.55 14.87 29.02
C GLU A 106 1.49 14.30 29.98
N ALA A 107 0.48 15.09 30.35
CA ALA A 107 -0.65 14.61 31.16
C ALA A 107 -1.49 13.54 30.47
N VAL A 108 -1.71 13.64 29.14
CA VAL A 108 -2.42 12.61 28.36
C VAL A 108 -1.59 11.34 28.22
N LEU A 109 -0.27 11.46 28.04
CA LEU A 109 0.65 10.32 28.02
C LEU A 109 0.69 9.61 29.38
N ALA A 110 0.65 10.35 30.49
CA ALA A 110 0.57 9.78 31.83
C ALA A 110 -0.73 8.97 32.03
N GLU A 111 -1.87 9.53 31.61
CA GLU A 111 -3.18 8.85 31.70
C GLU A 111 -3.22 7.59 30.81
N LEU A 112 -2.64 7.65 29.61
CA LEU A 112 -2.51 6.48 28.74
C LEU A 112 -1.59 5.41 29.32
N GLN A 113 -0.49 5.80 29.97
CA GLN A 113 0.42 4.87 30.63
C GLN A 113 -0.27 4.14 31.80
N GLU A 114 -1.11 4.84 32.56
CA GLU A 114 -1.91 4.26 33.64
C GLU A 114 -2.94 3.26 33.11
N MET A 115 -3.55 3.55 31.97
CA MET A 115 -4.52 2.65 31.32
C MET A 115 -3.87 1.53 30.48
N TYR A 116 -2.55 1.57 30.29
CA TYR A 116 -1.88 0.67 29.37
C TYR A 116 -1.95 -0.79 29.88
N PRO A 117 -2.44 -1.73 29.07
CA PRO A 117 -2.71 -3.09 29.50
C PRO A 117 -1.44 -3.88 29.87
N GLU A 118 -1.56 -4.78 30.84
CA GLU A 118 -0.49 -5.72 31.16
C GLU A 118 -0.30 -6.76 30.03
N PRO A 119 0.95 -7.16 29.71
CA PRO A 119 1.24 -8.05 28.58
C PRO A 119 0.53 -9.41 28.58
N ARG A 120 -0.02 -9.85 29.73
CA ARG A 120 -0.66 -11.16 29.92
C ARG A 120 -2.18 -11.16 29.68
N GLN A 121 -2.80 -9.99 29.49
CA GLN A 121 -4.24 -9.90 29.27
C GLN A 121 -4.59 -10.24 27.82
N ARG A 122 -5.20 -11.41 27.59
CA ARG A 122 -5.59 -11.93 26.25
C ARG A 122 -6.61 -11.07 25.49
N LEU A 123 -7.21 -10.08 26.17
CA LEU A 123 -8.26 -9.21 25.64
C LEU A 123 -7.73 -8.03 24.80
N TYR A 124 -6.44 -7.72 24.89
CA TYR A 124 -5.80 -6.62 24.16
C TYR A 124 -4.94 -7.12 23.01
N ARG A 125 -5.18 -6.59 21.80
CA ARG A 125 -4.35 -6.79 20.59
C ARG A 125 -3.06 -5.95 20.59
N ILE A 126 -2.33 -5.93 21.71
CA ILE A 126 -1.17 -5.03 21.91
C ILE A 126 -0.16 -5.17 20.77
N ARG A 127 0.20 -6.41 20.39
CA ARG A 127 1.20 -6.66 19.35
C ARG A 127 0.76 -6.16 17.98
N HIS A 128 -0.48 -6.42 17.58
CA HIS A 128 -1.00 -6.01 16.27
C HIS A 128 -1.02 -4.49 16.12
N TYR A 129 -1.59 -3.78 17.10
CA TYR A 129 -1.65 -2.31 17.07
C TYR A 129 -0.27 -1.68 17.18
N ASN A 130 0.63 -2.26 17.96
CA ASN A 130 2.01 -1.77 18.06
C ASN A 130 2.79 -2.00 16.78
N ASP A 131 2.70 -3.17 16.15
CA ASP A 131 3.36 -3.46 14.88
C ASP A 131 2.84 -2.54 13.76
N GLN A 132 1.52 -2.28 13.74
CA GLN A 132 0.91 -1.34 12.81
C GLN A 132 1.38 0.10 13.05
N ALA A 133 1.40 0.57 14.30
CA ALA A 133 1.89 1.90 14.65
C ALA A 133 3.37 2.04 14.32
N VAL A 134 4.23 1.12 14.77
CA VAL A 134 5.67 1.11 14.48
C VAL A 134 5.94 1.10 12.98
N GLY A 135 5.22 0.28 12.21
CA GLY A 135 5.35 0.23 10.75
C GLY A 135 5.03 1.57 10.09
N LEU A 136 3.91 2.20 10.49
CA LEU A 136 3.51 3.51 9.96
C LEU A 136 4.47 4.62 10.41
N MET A 137 4.82 4.67 11.69
CA MET A 137 5.74 5.67 12.26
C MET A 137 7.11 5.60 11.57
N LYS A 138 7.64 4.38 11.33
CA LYS A 138 8.89 4.15 10.60
C LYS A 138 8.81 4.68 9.17
N PHE A 139 7.72 4.36 8.46
CA PHE A 139 7.50 4.85 7.11
C PHE A 139 7.45 6.37 7.05
N THR A 140 6.72 7.01 7.97
CA THR A 140 6.62 8.46 8.09
C THR A 140 7.98 9.10 8.38
N VAL A 141 8.79 8.55 9.29
CA VAL A 141 10.16 9.05 9.53
C VAL A 141 11.01 8.94 8.27
N ASN A 142 11.02 7.79 7.60
CA ASN A 142 11.80 7.60 6.39
C ASN A 142 11.39 8.60 5.29
N PHE A 143 10.09 8.82 5.11
CA PHE A 143 9.55 9.79 4.16
C PHE A 143 10.07 11.21 4.45
N TYR A 144 9.96 11.69 5.69
CA TYR A 144 10.44 13.03 6.06
C TYR A 144 11.96 13.17 5.98
N VAL A 145 12.72 12.11 6.29
CA VAL A 145 14.19 12.14 6.15
C VAL A 145 14.59 12.31 4.70
N VAL A 146 14.00 11.53 3.77
CA VAL A 146 14.25 11.68 2.33
C VAL A 146 13.88 13.09 1.87
N PHE A 147 12.75 13.63 2.36
CA PHE A 147 12.29 14.96 2.00
C PHE A 147 13.23 16.07 2.51
N ILE A 148 13.71 15.99 3.75
CA ILE A 148 14.68 16.94 4.32
C ILE A 148 15.98 16.92 3.51
N ILE A 149 16.50 15.72 3.21
CA ILE A 149 17.74 15.56 2.44
C ILE A 149 17.56 16.19 1.06
N TYR A 150 16.48 15.84 0.36
CA TYR A 150 16.16 16.40 -0.96
C TYR A 150 16.05 17.93 -0.94
N TYR A 151 15.24 18.48 -0.02
CA TYR A 151 14.97 19.92 0.06
C TYR A 151 16.24 20.75 0.31
N ASN A 152 17.16 20.24 1.14
CA ASN A 152 18.39 20.96 1.48
C ASN A 152 19.51 20.74 0.45
N ILE A 153 19.58 19.59 -0.20
CA ILE A 153 20.65 19.28 -1.17
C ILE A 153 20.35 19.86 -2.55
N ALA A 154 19.08 19.99 -2.95
CA ALA A 154 18.70 20.44 -4.29
C ALA A 154 19.35 21.78 -4.73
N PRO A 155 19.38 22.85 -3.90
CA PRO A 155 20.08 24.09 -4.25
C PRO A 155 21.59 23.90 -4.46
N LEU A 156 22.23 23.05 -3.67
CA LEU A 156 23.67 22.77 -3.76
C LEU A 156 24.01 21.98 -5.03
N VAL A 157 23.16 21.03 -5.42
CA VAL A 157 23.33 20.27 -6.67
C VAL A 157 23.14 21.17 -7.87
N LEU A 158 22.13 22.05 -7.86
CA LEU A 158 21.94 23.03 -8.93
C LEU A 158 23.15 23.97 -9.06
N LEU A 159 23.68 24.45 -7.93
CA LEU A 159 24.89 25.28 -7.90
C LEU A 159 26.12 24.53 -8.46
N LEU A 160 26.29 23.26 -8.10
CA LEU A 160 27.36 22.41 -8.61
C LEU A 160 27.22 22.15 -10.12
N CYS A 161 26.00 21.91 -10.60
CA CYS A 161 25.73 21.76 -12.03
C CYS A 161 26.04 23.04 -12.81
N GLU A 162 25.61 24.22 -12.32
CA GLU A 162 25.95 25.51 -12.93
C GLU A 162 27.46 25.74 -13.00
N HIS A 163 28.18 25.39 -11.92
CA HIS A 163 29.65 25.48 -11.89
C HIS A 163 30.33 24.53 -12.89
N LEU A 164 29.82 23.29 -13.03
CA LEU A 164 30.37 22.30 -13.98
C LEU A 164 30.05 22.62 -15.44
N MET A 165 29.04 23.45 -15.71
CA MET A 165 28.62 23.84 -17.06
C MET A 165 29.33 25.11 -17.57
N ASP A 166 30.35 25.63 -16.87
CA ASP A 166 31.11 26.84 -17.22
C ASP A 166 30.21 28.06 -17.54
N SER A 167 29.09 28.19 -16.82
CA SER A 167 28.21 29.36 -16.97
C SER A 167 28.93 30.61 -16.46
N GLN A 168 29.01 31.67 -17.29
CA GLN A 168 29.72 32.92 -16.96
C GLN A 168 29.16 33.64 -15.71
N ASP A 169 27.91 33.36 -15.33
CA ASP A 169 27.27 33.90 -14.12
C ASP A 169 26.59 32.79 -13.30
N ILE A 170 27.09 32.51 -12.10
CA ILE A 170 26.46 31.58 -11.14
C ILE A 170 25.24 32.25 -10.52
N SER A 171 24.07 31.61 -10.59
CA SER A 171 22.79 32.26 -10.25
C SER A 171 22.49 32.34 -8.75
N TYR A 172 23.28 31.66 -7.90
CA TYR A 172 23.13 31.61 -6.43
C TYR A 172 21.67 31.41 -5.99
N ARG A 173 20.96 30.46 -6.61
CA ARG A 173 19.55 30.16 -6.30
C ARG A 173 19.42 29.49 -4.94
N ALA A 174 18.60 30.08 -4.08
CA ALA A 174 18.16 29.46 -2.83
C ALA A 174 16.81 28.76 -3.03
N GLN A 175 16.47 27.81 -2.15
CA GLN A 175 15.19 27.07 -2.22
C GLN A 175 13.98 27.98 -1.99
N SER A 176 14.20 29.14 -1.36
CA SER A 176 13.15 30.06 -0.93
C SER A 176 13.58 31.51 -1.16
N TYR A 177 12.71 32.32 -1.80
CA TYR A 177 12.95 33.74 -2.02
C TYR A 177 12.71 34.55 -0.74
N THR A 178 13.70 34.52 0.15
CA THR A 178 13.68 35.26 1.41
C THR A 178 14.52 36.51 1.27
N TRP A 179 13.97 37.66 1.64
CA TRP A 179 14.76 38.89 1.73
C TRP A 179 15.68 38.84 2.96
N TYR A 180 16.93 39.24 2.77
CA TYR A 180 17.93 39.40 3.83
C TYR A 180 18.53 40.81 3.77
N PRO A 181 19.00 41.38 4.90
CA PRO A 181 19.59 42.71 4.94
C PRO A 181 21.02 42.76 4.38
N TRP A 182 21.63 41.60 4.07
CA TRP A 182 22.92 41.49 3.40
C TRP A 182 22.77 41.03 1.95
N GLN A 183 23.82 41.22 1.16
CA GLN A 183 23.85 40.80 -0.24
C GLN A 183 23.98 39.27 -0.35
N VAL A 184 22.91 38.63 -0.82
CA VAL A 184 22.86 37.17 -1.06
C VAL A 184 23.37 36.82 -2.46
N TYR A 185 22.92 37.55 -3.48
CA TYR A 185 23.30 37.33 -4.87
C TYR A 185 24.64 37.99 -5.19
N GLY A 186 25.59 37.22 -5.72
CA GLY A 186 26.94 37.69 -6.06
C GLY A 186 27.94 37.70 -4.89
N SER A 187 27.57 37.22 -3.70
CA SER A 187 28.48 37.05 -2.56
C SER A 187 28.44 35.61 -2.02
N PRO A 188 29.54 34.85 -2.12
CA PRO A 188 29.60 33.46 -1.62
C PRO A 188 29.29 33.36 -0.12
N LEU A 189 29.80 34.31 0.68
CA LEU A 189 29.57 34.36 2.13
C LEU A 189 28.12 34.71 2.46
N GLY A 190 27.54 35.66 1.72
CA GLY A 190 26.14 36.06 1.90
C GLY A 190 25.15 34.95 1.54
N TYR A 191 25.41 34.24 0.44
CA TYR A 191 24.64 33.05 0.05
C TYR A 191 24.77 31.91 1.07
N SER A 192 25.98 31.62 1.52
CA SER A 192 26.23 30.55 2.51
C SER A 192 25.50 30.81 3.84
N ALA A 193 25.51 32.06 4.32
CA ALA A 193 24.79 32.46 5.52
C ALA A 193 23.26 32.35 5.36
N ALA A 194 22.72 32.77 4.21
CA ALA A 194 21.30 32.64 3.89
C ALA A 194 20.88 31.16 3.80
N TYR A 195 21.67 30.34 3.10
CA TYR A 195 21.44 28.90 2.97
C TYR A 195 21.47 28.20 4.34
N LEU A 196 22.45 28.49 5.20
CA LEU A 196 22.52 27.89 6.53
C LEU A 196 21.30 28.25 7.39
N CYS A 197 20.86 29.51 7.35
CA CYS A 197 19.62 29.93 8.01
C CYS A 197 18.39 29.15 7.49
N GLN A 198 18.29 28.97 6.16
CA GLN A 198 17.24 28.17 5.52
C GLN A 198 17.28 26.70 5.93
N ALA A 199 18.47 26.11 5.94
CA ALA A 199 18.66 24.70 6.27
C ALA A 199 18.30 24.40 7.72
N ILE A 200 18.80 25.19 8.67
CA ILE A 200 18.49 24.99 10.10
C ILE A 200 16.98 25.18 10.34
N GLY A 201 16.38 26.22 9.76
CA GLY A 201 14.94 26.46 9.88
C GLY A 201 14.11 25.31 9.30
N SER A 202 14.44 24.83 8.10
CA SER A 202 13.69 23.76 7.43
C SER A 202 13.77 22.43 8.19
N ILE A 203 14.96 22.05 8.67
CA ILE A 203 15.16 20.83 9.47
C ILE A 203 14.31 20.88 10.73
N LEU A 204 14.29 22.04 11.41
CA LEU A 204 13.52 22.24 12.63
C LEU A 204 12.01 22.19 12.36
N GLY A 205 11.52 22.91 11.35
CA GLY A 205 10.11 22.97 10.98
C GLY A 205 9.55 21.61 10.54
N VAL A 206 10.31 20.85 9.73
CA VAL A 206 9.94 19.49 9.36
C VAL A 206 10.03 18.55 10.56
N GLY A 207 11.02 18.72 11.44
CA GLY A 207 11.14 17.95 12.68
C GLY A 207 9.90 18.05 13.56
N PHE A 208 9.38 19.25 13.79
CA PHE A 208 8.16 19.46 14.58
C PHE A 208 6.89 19.00 13.87
N SER A 209 6.84 19.14 12.54
CA SER A 209 5.72 18.62 11.73
C SER A 209 5.67 17.09 11.78
N MET A 210 6.83 16.44 11.66
CA MET A 210 6.98 15.00 11.85
C MET A 210 6.57 14.59 13.26
N SER A 211 7.07 15.27 14.29
CA SER A 211 6.69 15.04 15.68
C SER A 211 5.18 15.08 15.93
N SER A 212 4.50 16.09 15.38
CA SER A 212 3.04 16.21 15.47
C SER A 212 2.34 14.99 14.89
N GLN A 213 2.73 14.56 13.69
CA GLN A 213 2.21 13.36 13.03
C GLN A 213 2.46 12.07 13.82
N GLN A 214 3.65 11.94 14.42
CA GLN A 214 3.98 10.77 15.24
C GLN A 214 3.10 10.70 16.51
N LEU A 215 2.83 11.84 17.16
CA LEU A 215 1.94 11.89 18.32
C LEU A 215 0.49 11.58 17.96
N ILE A 216 -0.02 12.14 16.84
CA ILE A 216 -1.36 11.81 16.33
C ILE A 216 -1.45 10.31 16.04
N CYS A 217 -0.43 9.75 15.37
CA CYS A 217 -0.33 8.32 15.09
C CYS A 217 -0.38 7.50 16.39
N LEU A 218 0.39 7.87 17.40
CA LEU A 218 0.42 7.20 18.69
C LEU A 218 -0.96 7.23 19.37
N PHE A 219 -1.52 8.42 19.59
CA PHE A 219 -2.79 8.58 20.30
C PHE A 219 -3.95 7.88 19.59
N THR A 220 -4.02 7.99 18.26
CA THR A 220 -5.09 7.32 17.49
C THR A 220 -4.99 5.81 17.57
N THR A 221 -3.80 5.22 17.50
CA THR A 221 -3.66 3.76 17.70
C THR A 221 -3.95 3.33 19.13
N GLN A 222 -3.54 4.10 20.14
CA GLN A 222 -3.84 3.74 21.52
C GLN A 222 -5.35 3.79 21.79
N LEU A 223 -6.05 4.80 21.28
CA LEU A 223 -7.52 4.84 21.35
C LEU A 223 -8.16 3.63 20.65
N GLN A 224 -7.68 3.25 19.47
CA GLN A 224 -8.15 2.04 18.75
C GLN A 224 -7.94 0.76 19.56
N LEU A 225 -6.75 0.60 20.15
CA LEU A 225 -6.44 -0.53 21.02
C LEU A 225 -7.45 -0.64 22.18
N HIS A 226 -7.78 0.48 22.82
CA HIS A 226 -8.71 0.52 23.94
C HIS A 226 -10.18 0.31 23.52
N PHE A 227 -10.61 0.83 22.36
CA PHE A 227 -11.94 0.55 21.82
C PHE A 227 -12.10 -0.93 21.43
N ASP A 228 -11.09 -1.54 20.82
CA ASP A 228 -11.09 -2.97 20.48
C ASP A 228 -11.07 -3.85 21.74
N ALA A 229 -10.28 -3.50 22.75
CA ALA A 229 -10.30 -4.22 24.02
C ALA A 229 -11.67 -4.14 24.71
N MET A 230 -12.29 -2.97 24.71
CA MET A 230 -13.63 -2.78 25.25
C MET A 230 -14.67 -3.64 24.52
N ALA A 231 -14.59 -3.73 23.20
CA ALA A 231 -15.42 -4.62 22.39
C ALA A 231 -15.30 -6.07 22.86
N ASN A 232 -14.06 -6.55 22.98
CA ASN A 232 -13.77 -7.92 23.39
C ASN A 232 -14.29 -8.20 24.80
N HIS A 233 -14.08 -7.26 25.73
CA HIS A 233 -14.62 -7.35 27.08
C HIS A 233 -16.13 -7.44 27.08
N LEU A 234 -16.84 -6.63 26.28
CA LEU A 234 -18.30 -6.67 26.22
C LEU A 234 -18.81 -8.02 25.71
N THR A 235 -18.17 -8.58 24.67
CA THR A 235 -18.56 -9.90 24.12
C THR A 235 -18.24 -11.07 25.03
N ALA A 236 -17.30 -10.88 25.98
CA ALA A 236 -16.90 -11.92 26.92
C ALA A 236 -17.79 -11.98 28.17
N ILE A 237 -18.64 -10.98 28.42
CA ILE A 237 -19.56 -10.98 29.57
C ILE A 237 -20.66 -12.03 29.33
N ASP A 238 -20.72 -13.05 30.17
CA ASP A 238 -21.87 -13.96 30.23
C ASP A 238 -22.97 -13.33 31.10
N ALA A 239 -24.13 -13.04 30.50
CA ALA A 239 -25.27 -12.45 31.19
C ALA A 239 -25.82 -13.33 32.33
N LYS A 240 -25.45 -14.61 32.40
CA LYS A 240 -25.84 -15.54 33.46
C LYS A 240 -24.95 -15.44 34.70
N GLU A 241 -23.76 -14.84 34.60
CA GLU A 241 -22.89 -14.66 35.75
C GLU A 241 -23.48 -13.63 36.73
N PRO A 242 -23.47 -13.91 38.05
CA PRO A 242 -23.99 -12.97 39.05
C PRO A 242 -23.20 -11.64 39.10
N THR A 243 -21.97 -11.64 38.58
CA THR A 243 -21.07 -10.48 38.47
C THR A 243 -21.27 -9.67 37.18
N ALA A 244 -22.10 -10.12 36.23
CA ALA A 244 -22.26 -9.50 34.91
C ALA A 244 -22.65 -8.01 34.97
N ASN A 245 -23.54 -7.63 35.90
CA ASN A 245 -23.94 -6.24 36.10
C ASN A 245 -22.79 -5.35 36.61
N GLN A 246 -21.92 -5.89 37.47
CA GLN A 246 -20.75 -5.18 37.97
C GLN A 246 -19.68 -5.04 36.87
N GLN A 247 -19.45 -6.10 36.10
CA GLN A 247 -18.55 -6.09 34.95
C GLN A 247 -19.01 -5.07 33.89
N LEU A 248 -20.30 -5.07 33.54
CA LEU A 248 -20.89 -4.10 32.61
C LEU A 248 -20.76 -2.67 33.11
N ARG A 249 -21.03 -2.41 34.41
CA ARG A 249 -20.85 -1.08 35.01
C ARG A 249 -19.40 -0.61 34.92
N SER A 250 -18.44 -1.49 35.20
CA SER A 250 -17.01 -1.17 35.07
C SER A 250 -16.62 -0.84 33.64
N LEU A 251 -17.20 -1.55 32.67
CA LEU A 251 -16.94 -1.35 31.25
C LEU A 251 -17.54 -0.03 30.73
N ILE A 252 -18.72 0.37 31.21
CA ILE A 252 -19.33 1.68 30.89
C ILE A 252 -18.47 2.83 31.43
N LEU A 253 -17.93 2.69 32.66
CA LEU A 253 -17.02 3.68 33.23
C LEU A 253 -15.72 3.76 32.43
N TYR A 254 -15.19 2.62 32.00
CA TYR A 254 -14.01 2.54 31.14
C TYR A 254 -14.25 3.20 29.78
N HIS A 255 -15.39 2.92 29.13
CA HIS A 255 -15.79 3.57 27.88
C HIS A 255 -15.85 5.09 28.01
N ARG A 256 -16.48 5.59 29.08
CA ARG A 256 -16.52 7.04 29.38
C ARG A 256 -15.13 7.65 29.54
N ARG A 257 -14.19 6.91 30.14
CA ARG A 257 -12.79 7.35 30.28
C ARG A 257 -12.10 7.43 28.91
N ILE A 258 -12.28 6.43 28.05
CA ILE A 258 -11.72 6.43 26.68
C ILE A 258 -12.30 7.58 25.85
N LEU A 259 -13.61 7.83 25.89
CA LEU A 259 -14.23 8.94 25.17
C LEU A 259 -13.68 10.28 25.63
N ARG A 260 -13.57 10.49 26.95
CA ARG A 260 -12.98 11.71 27.52
C ARG A 260 -11.53 11.90 27.08
N LEU A 261 -10.74 10.82 27.02
CA LEU A 261 -9.37 10.86 26.52
C LEU A 261 -9.34 11.25 25.03
N GLY A 262 -10.22 10.66 24.22
CA GLY A 262 -10.40 11.02 22.81
C GLY A 262 -10.71 12.51 22.61
N ASP A 263 -11.63 13.05 23.40
CA ASP A 263 -11.97 14.48 23.38
C ASP A 263 -10.79 15.38 23.78
N ARG A 264 -10.00 14.95 24.78
CA ARG A 264 -8.77 15.68 25.19
C ARG A 264 -7.75 15.71 24.06
N VAL A 265 -7.47 14.56 23.43
CA VAL A 265 -6.57 14.47 22.27
C VAL A 265 -7.08 15.35 21.13
N ASN A 266 -8.38 15.32 20.84
CA ASN A 266 -8.96 16.14 19.79
C ASN A 266 -8.76 17.64 20.08
N ARG A 267 -9.04 18.11 21.31
CA ARG A 267 -8.78 19.52 21.70
C ARG A 267 -7.30 19.91 21.64
N LEU A 268 -6.38 18.98 21.93
CA LEU A 268 -4.95 19.23 21.83
C LEU A 268 -4.53 19.52 20.38
N PHE A 269 -4.99 18.71 19.43
CA PHE A 269 -4.58 18.82 18.03
C PHE A 269 -5.53 19.61 17.13
N ASN A 270 -6.70 20.04 17.63
CA ASN A 270 -7.71 20.77 16.84
C ASN A 270 -7.13 21.98 16.09
N PHE A 271 -6.34 22.80 16.79
CA PHE A 271 -5.67 23.94 16.18
C PHE A 271 -4.73 23.51 15.03
N THR A 272 -3.91 22.49 15.27
CA THR A 272 -3.01 21.92 14.25
C THR A 272 -3.78 21.35 13.07
N PHE A 273 -4.94 20.72 13.29
CA PHE A 273 -5.79 20.19 12.21
C PHE A 273 -6.37 21.30 11.34
N VAL A 274 -6.96 22.34 11.94
CA VAL A 274 -7.53 23.48 11.20
C VAL A 274 -6.45 24.20 10.40
N VAL A 275 -5.33 24.53 11.06
CA VAL A 275 -4.18 25.17 10.38
C VAL A 275 -3.68 24.29 9.25
N SER A 276 -3.47 23.00 9.49
CA SER A 276 -2.99 22.09 8.45
C SER A 276 -3.94 22.03 7.25
N LEU A 277 -5.26 22.01 7.48
CA LEU A 277 -6.25 21.98 6.41
C LEU A 277 -6.18 23.25 5.55
N ILE A 278 -6.19 24.42 6.19
CA ILE A 278 -6.15 25.72 5.50
C ILE A 278 -4.84 25.85 4.72
N VAL A 279 -3.70 25.61 5.38
CA VAL A 279 -2.37 25.80 4.80
C VAL A 279 -2.11 24.81 3.66
N SER A 280 -2.52 23.54 3.81
CA SER A 280 -2.38 22.55 2.73
C SER A 280 -3.27 22.87 1.53
N THR A 281 -4.50 23.36 1.75
CA THR A 281 -5.40 23.76 0.64
C THR A 281 -4.80 24.91 -0.16
N ILE A 282 -4.31 25.94 0.54
CA ILE A 282 -3.62 27.08 -0.10
C ILE A 282 -2.38 26.60 -0.85
N ALA A 283 -1.54 25.77 -0.22
CA ALA A 283 -0.33 25.24 -0.86
C ALA A 283 -0.65 24.42 -2.10
N ILE A 284 -1.62 23.50 -2.05
CA ILE A 284 -2.04 22.67 -3.18
C ILE A 284 -2.53 23.53 -4.35
N CYS A 285 -3.40 24.50 -4.07
CA CYS A 285 -3.94 25.40 -5.09
C CYS A 285 -2.83 26.24 -5.76
N LEU A 286 -1.94 26.84 -4.97
CA LEU A 286 -0.86 27.67 -5.48
C LEU A 286 0.21 26.85 -6.20
N THR A 287 0.57 25.67 -5.69
CA THR A 287 1.51 24.78 -6.39
C THR A 287 0.95 24.28 -7.70
N SER A 288 -0.35 23.98 -7.78
CA SER A 288 -1.02 23.62 -9.05
C SER A 288 -0.88 24.72 -10.09
N ILE A 289 -1.18 25.97 -9.71
CA ILE A 289 -1.02 27.15 -10.57
C ILE A 289 0.45 27.32 -11.01
N ALA A 290 1.39 27.19 -10.06
CA ALA A 290 2.82 27.28 -10.36
C ALA A 290 3.28 26.19 -11.35
N THR A 291 2.80 24.94 -11.20
CA THR A 291 3.15 23.85 -12.11
C THR A 291 2.60 24.02 -13.53
N MET A 292 1.48 24.74 -13.69
CA MET A 292 0.90 25.03 -15.01
C MET A 292 1.65 26.15 -15.74
N LEU A 293 2.26 27.08 -15.00
CA LEU A 293 2.89 28.29 -15.54
C LEU A 293 4.42 28.20 -15.66
N LEU A 294 5.06 27.25 -14.97
CA LEU A 294 6.51 27.09 -14.95
C LEU A 294 7.00 25.99 -15.91
N GLU A 295 8.22 26.16 -16.40
CA GLU A 295 8.94 25.13 -17.18
C GLU A 295 9.07 23.82 -16.39
N LEU A 296 9.12 22.69 -17.10
CA LEU A 296 9.11 21.34 -16.53
C LEU A 296 10.14 21.13 -15.40
N HIS A 297 11.36 21.66 -15.57
CA HIS A 297 12.43 21.52 -14.56
C HIS A 297 12.07 22.23 -13.23
N LYS A 298 11.43 23.39 -13.31
CA LYS A 298 11.01 24.18 -12.14
C LYS A 298 9.77 23.52 -11.53
N ALA A 299 8.82 23.10 -12.37
CA ALA A 299 7.62 22.39 -11.93
C ALA A 299 7.92 21.13 -11.11
N LEU A 300 8.92 20.32 -11.50
CA LEU A 300 9.33 19.12 -10.76
C LEU A 300 9.78 19.41 -9.32
N LEU A 301 10.46 20.54 -9.08
CA LEU A 301 10.88 20.96 -7.75
C LEU A 301 9.66 21.22 -6.84
N TYR A 302 8.59 21.84 -7.35
CA TYR A 302 7.39 22.15 -6.57
C TYR A 302 6.43 20.97 -6.43
N ILE A 303 6.38 20.06 -7.41
CA ILE A 303 5.64 18.80 -7.30
C ILE A 303 6.11 18.00 -6.08
N SER A 304 7.41 18.04 -5.75
CA SER A 304 7.92 17.39 -4.54
C SER A 304 7.34 17.98 -3.24
N GLY A 305 7.19 19.30 -3.14
CA GLY A 305 6.58 19.99 -2.01
C GLY A 305 5.07 19.70 -1.89
N LEU A 306 4.39 19.60 -3.03
CA LEU A 306 2.98 19.17 -3.11
C LEU A 306 2.80 17.75 -2.54
N ILE A 307 3.67 16.81 -2.94
CA ILE A 307 3.65 15.42 -2.44
C ILE A 307 3.77 15.39 -0.90
N ALA A 308 4.63 16.22 -0.31
CA ALA A 308 4.78 16.29 1.15
C ALA A 308 3.52 16.78 1.86
N PHE A 309 2.80 17.77 1.31
CA PHE A 309 1.55 18.27 1.88
C PHE A 309 0.40 17.30 1.73
N VAL A 310 0.22 16.72 0.55
CA VAL A 310 -0.80 15.69 0.29
C VAL A 310 -0.57 14.52 1.24
N PHE A 311 0.69 14.11 1.43
CA PHE A 311 1.04 13.05 2.37
C PHE A 311 0.74 13.41 3.84
N TYR A 312 1.14 14.62 4.29
CA TYR A 312 0.86 15.11 5.64
C TYR A 312 -0.64 15.12 5.95
N HIS A 313 -1.46 15.61 5.01
CA HIS A 313 -2.92 15.67 5.18
C HIS A 313 -3.57 14.29 5.09
N PHE A 314 -3.13 13.46 4.13
CA PHE A 314 -3.59 12.08 3.97
C PHE A 314 -3.44 11.28 5.25
N LEU A 315 -2.29 11.37 5.93
CA LEU A 315 -2.06 10.65 7.19
C LEU A 315 -3.06 11.07 8.28
N ILE A 316 -3.33 12.36 8.46
CA ILE A 316 -4.31 12.84 9.47
C ILE A 316 -5.70 12.27 9.16
N CYS A 317 -6.15 12.42 7.91
CA CYS A 317 -7.47 11.99 7.47
C CYS A 317 -7.64 10.47 7.50
N TYR A 318 -6.61 9.72 7.09
CA TYR A 318 -6.59 8.27 7.18
C TYR A 318 -6.74 7.79 8.62
N ARG A 319 -5.98 8.37 9.56
CA ARG A 319 -6.01 7.96 10.97
C ARG A 319 -7.34 8.33 11.63
N GLY A 320 -7.89 9.50 11.31
CA GLY A 320 -9.24 9.89 11.74
C GLY A 320 -10.30 8.89 11.24
N SER A 321 -10.26 8.53 9.95
CA SER A 321 -11.20 7.60 9.34
C SER A 321 -11.14 6.20 9.97
N VAL A 322 -9.92 5.67 10.22
CA VAL A 322 -9.75 4.36 10.86
C VAL A 322 -10.24 4.39 12.32
N LEU A 323 -10.04 5.49 13.05
CA LEU A 323 -10.55 5.64 14.42
C LEU A 323 -12.09 5.66 14.45
N THR A 324 -12.74 6.41 13.53
CA THR A 324 -14.20 6.43 13.39
C THR A 324 -14.75 5.07 12.99
N LEU A 325 -14.05 4.36 12.10
CA LEU A 325 -14.42 3.00 11.70
C LEU A 325 -14.33 2.05 12.91
N ALA A 326 -13.27 2.15 13.70
CA ALA A 326 -13.08 1.33 14.89
C ALA A 326 -14.12 1.62 15.99
N SER A 327 -14.60 2.86 16.14
CA SER A 327 -15.64 3.17 17.13
C SER A 327 -17.04 2.70 16.71
N VAL A 328 -17.30 2.54 15.40
CA VAL A 328 -18.61 2.17 14.84
C VAL A 328 -18.70 0.66 14.49
N MET A 329 -17.64 0.06 13.96
CA MET A 329 -17.68 -1.30 13.39
C MET A 329 -17.47 -2.44 14.38
N VAL A 330 -17.25 -2.14 15.66
CA VAL A 330 -17.03 -3.12 16.75
C VAL A 330 -18.14 -4.18 16.86
N PHE A 331 -19.33 -3.93 16.29
CA PHE A 331 -20.53 -4.75 16.50
C PHE A 331 -20.97 -5.60 15.30
N ILE A 332 -20.25 -5.63 14.17
CA ILE A 332 -20.74 -6.32 12.95
C ILE A 332 -20.09 -7.71 12.80
N SER A 333 -20.91 -8.75 12.86
CA SER A 333 -20.56 -10.12 12.45
C SER A 333 -20.27 -10.17 10.95
N MET A 334 -19.07 -10.59 10.56
CA MET A 334 -18.71 -10.76 9.14
C MET A 334 -19.40 -11.98 8.52
N GLN A 335 -19.77 -11.87 7.25
CA GLN A 335 -20.26 -12.96 6.42
C GLN A 335 -19.17 -13.38 5.41
N LEU A 336 -19.21 -14.62 4.93
CA LEU A 336 -18.30 -15.05 3.86
C LEU A 336 -18.49 -14.21 2.59
N ALA A 337 -19.72 -13.76 2.34
CA ALA A 337 -20.04 -12.87 1.23
C ALA A 337 -19.24 -11.55 1.27
N ASP A 338 -18.86 -11.05 2.45
CA ASP A 338 -18.08 -9.82 2.60
C ASP A 338 -16.66 -10.01 2.05
N PHE A 339 -16.05 -11.19 2.24
CA PHE A 339 -14.73 -11.51 1.69
C PHE A 339 -14.70 -11.49 0.16
N MET A 340 -15.85 -11.71 -0.49
CA MET A 340 -15.96 -11.76 -1.95
C MET A 340 -16.02 -10.38 -2.61
N GLN A 341 -16.06 -9.27 -1.87
CA GLN A 341 -16.25 -7.92 -2.41
C GLN A 341 -15.31 -7.59 -3.58
N TYR A 342 -14.00 -7.85 -3.44
CA TYR A 342 -13.01 -7.53 -4.47
C TYR A 342 -13.02 -8.55 -5.62
N SER A 343 -13.33 -9.82 -5.33
CA SER A 343 -13.54 -10.83 -6.39
C SER A 343 -14.76 -10.49 -7.25
N ASP A 344 -15.84 -10.00 -6.62
CA ASP A 344 -17.05 -9.51 -7.31
C ASP A 344 -16.79 -8.23 -8.11
N LEU A 345 -15.89 -7.37 -7.65
CA LEU A 345 -15.43 -6.22 -8.42
C LEU A 345 -14.66 -6.70 -9.66
N GLY A 346 -13.78 -7.69 -9.51
CA GLY A 346 -13.10 -8.37 -10.62
C GLY A 346 -14.07 -8.92 -11.64
N CYS A 347 -15.08 -9.68 -11.19
CA CYS A 347 -16.13 -10.20 -12.05
C CYS A 347 -16.89 -9.10 -12.78
N GLN A 348 -17.17 -7.96 -12.13
CA GLN A 348 -17.84 -6.83 -12.77
C GLN A 348 -16.99 -6.16 -13.85
N VAL A 349 -15.70 -5.92 -13.58
CA VAL A 349 -14.76 -5.36 -14.56
C VAL A 349 -14.61 -6.32 -15.75
N ALA A 350 -14.53 -7.62 -15.47
CA ALA A 350 -14.47 -8.68 -16.47
C ALA A 350 -15.81 -8.94 -17.19
N LEU A 351 -16.90 -8.30 -16.77
CA LEU A 351 -18.27 -8.55 -17.24
C LEU A 351 -18.69 -10.03 -17.12
N ILE A 352 -18.21 -10.74 -16.09
CA ILE A 352 -18.65 -12.10 -15.74
C ILE A 352 -19.77 -12.04 -14.70
N ARG A 353 -20.71 -12.99 -14.79
CA ARG A 353 -21.73 -13.17 -13.76
C ARG A 353 -21.09 -13.59 -12.44
N ARG A 354 -21.38 -12.86 -11.37
CA ARG A 354 -20.95 -13.21 -10.01
C ARG A 354 -21.39 -14.65 -9.64
N TYR A 355 -20.58 -15.32 -8.82
CA TYR A 355 -20.86 -16.68 -8.34
C TYR A 355 -22.06 -16.71 -7.37
N GLY A 356 -22.83 -17.79 -7.39
CA GLY A 356 -23.96 -18.01 -6.48
C GLY A 356 -23.74 -19.20 -5.54
N TRP A 357 -24.06 -19.04 -4.26
CA TRP A 357 -24.07 -20.08 -3.22
C TRP A 357 -25.04 -19.69 -2.09
N SER A 358 -25.26 -20.58 -1.12
CA SER A 358 -26.29 -20.42 -0.06
C SER A 358 -26.08 -19.21 0.86
N GLY A 359 -24.83 -18.79 1.09
CA GLY A 359 -24.48 -17.69 2.00
C GLY A 359 -24.71 -16.28 1.43
N ARG A 360 -25.16 -16.17 0.18
CA ARG A 360 -25.35 -14.88 -0.49
C ARG A 360 -26.80 -14.41 -0.37
N GLN A 361 -27.02 -13.29 0.33
CA GLN A 361 -28.36 -12.77 0.65
C GLN A 361 -29.18 -12.28 -0.56
N SER A 362 -28.55 -11.98 -1.70
CA SER A 362 -29.26 -11.66 -2.94
C SER A 362 -28.86 -12.63 -4.06
N PRO A 363 -29.82 -13.27 -4.75
CA PRO A 363 -29.51 -14.08 -5.92
C PRO A 363 -28.85 -13.16 -6.95
N GLY A 364 -27.61 -13.48 -7.32
CA GLY A 364 -26.79 -12.64 -8.19
C GLY A 364 -27.59 -12.21 -9.42
N ALA A 365 -27.75 -10.89 -9.59
CA ALA A 365 -28.58 -10.29 -10.63
C ALA A 365 -28.37 -10.99 -11.98
N LYS A 366 -29.46 -11.43 -12.62
CA LYS A 366 -29.37 -12.07 -13.95
C LYS A 366 -28.65 -11.10 -14.89
N GLN A 367 -27.60 -11.59 -15.53
CA GLN A 367 -26.81 -10.79 -16.45
C GLN A 367 -27.70 -10.38 -17.63
N THR A 368 -27.82 -9.08 -17.88
CA THR A 368 -28.59 -8.55 -19.01
C THR A 368 -28.02 -9.06 -20.33
N LEU A 369 -28.87 -9.23 -21.35
CA LEU A 369 -28.45 -9.67 -22.69
C LEU A 369 -27.29 -8.81 -23.22
N MET A 370 -27.38 -7.49 -23.03
CA MET A 370 -26.32 -6.53 -23.39
C MET A 370 -24.97 -6.88 -22.75
N LYS A 371 -24.90 -7.16 -21.44
CA LYS A 371 -23.63 -7.52 -20.78
C LYS A 371 -23.05 -8.82 -21.31
N LYS A 372 -23.89 -9.79 -21.68
CA LYS A 372 -23.44 -11.05 -22.30
C LYS A 372 -22.84 -10.79 -23.68
N VAL A 373 -23.49 -9.97 -24.51
CA VAL A 373 -22.98 -9.61 -25.84
C VAL A 373 -21.65 -8.88 -25.73
N ILE A 374 -21.54 -7.89 -24.84
CA ILE A 374 -20.28 -7.16 -24.61
C ILE A 374 -19.17 -8.10 -24.11
N PHE A 375 -19.50 -9.02 -23.20
CA PHE A 375 -18.55 -10.04 -22.74
C PHE A 375 -18.02 -10.90 -23.88
N VAL A 376 -18.92 -11.45 -24.72
CA VAL A 376 -18.54 -12.28 -25.88
C VAL A 376 -17.68 -11.48 -26.86
N LEU A 377 -18.04 -10.23 -27.16
CA LEU A 377 -17.22 -9.35 -27.98
C LEU A 377 -15.83 -9.12 -27.37
N GLY A 378 -15.73 -8.96 -26.05
CA GLY A 378 -14.45 -8.80 -25.36
C GLY A 378 -13.58 -10.07 -25.40
N ALA A 379 -14.19 -11.24 -25.21
CA ALA A 379 -13.51 -12.53 -25.30
C ALA A 379 -13.00 -12.81 -26.73
N LEU A 380 -13.82 -12.51 -27.74
CA LEU A 380 -13.42 -12.58 -29.14
C LEU A 380 -12.29 -11.60 -29.44
N ASN A 381 -12.39 -10.35 -28.97
CA ASN A 381 -11.37 -9.33 -29.15
C ASN A 381 -10.02 -9.78 -28.55
N MET A 382 -10.00 -10.32 -27.33
CA MET A 382 -8.77 -10.88 -26.74
C MET A 382 -8.19 -12.04 -27.56
N SER A 383 -9.04 -12.91 -28.08
CA SER A 383 -8.62 -14.01 -28.96
C SER A 383 -8.05 -13.49 -30.28
N CYS A 384 -8.65 -12.46 -30.87
CA CYS A 384 -8.11 -11.78 -32.05
C CYS A 384 -6.72 -11.18 -31.76
N TYR A 385 -6.52 -10.54 -30.59
CA TYR A 385 -5.21 -10.00 -30.23
C TYR A 385 -4.12 -11.07 -30.10
N PHE A 386 -4.46 -12.26 -29.58
CA PHE A 386 -3.53 -13.39 -29.59
C PHE A 386 -3.02 -13.70 -31.01
N PHE A 387 -3.91 -13.80 -32.00
CA PHE A 387 -3.53 -13.99 -33.40
C PHE A 387 -2.82 -12.78 -34.02
N SER A 388 -3.23 -11.56 -33.66
CA SER A 388 -2.62 -10.31 -34.13
C SER A 388 -1.17 -10.17 -33.67
N PHE A 389 -0.83 -10.60 -32.44
CA PHE A 389 0.56 -10.58 -31.96
C PHE A 389 1.43 -11.60 -32.67
N ILE A 390 0.91 -12.82 -32.90
CA ILE A 390 1.62 -13.86 -33.67
C ILE A 390 1.88 -13.38 -35.11
N THR A 391 0.84 -12.85 -35.76
CA THR A 391 0.94 -12.32 -37.13
C THR A 391 1.91 -11.15 -37.22
N TYR A 392 1.88 -10.25 -36.22
CA TYR A 392 2.84 -9.15 -36.15
C TYR A 392 4.26 -9.68 -36.05
N GLY A 393 4.54 -10.59 -35.10
CA GLY A 393 5.86 -11.20 -34.91
C GLY A 393 6.43 -11.83 -36.19
N TYR A 394 5.58 -12.53 -36.95
CA TYR A 394 5.96 -13.10 -38.26
C TYR A 394 6.34 -12.02 -39.30
N HIS A 395 5.67 -10.87 -39.28
CA HIS A 395 5.94 -9.78 -40.23
C HIS A 395 7.12 -8.88 -39.84
N ILE A 396 7.56 -8.85 -38.56
CA ILE A 396 8.76 -8.10 -38.14
C ILE A 396 10.00 -8.60 -38.89
N GLU A 397 10.12 -9.92 -39.06
CA GLU A 397 11.26 -10.58 -39.72
C GLU A 397 11.50 -10.06 -41.16
N ARG A 398 10.45 -9.55 -41.80
CA ARG A 398 10.53 -9.02 -43.18
C ARG A 398 10.82 -7.53 -43.27
N LYS A 399 10.67 -6.76 -42.18
CA LYS A 399 10.75 -5.28 -42.18
C LYS A 399 12.03 -4.74 -41.55
N THR A 400 12.55 -5.37 -40.50
CA THR A 400 13.64 -4.81 -39.70
C THR A 400 14.98 -5.45 -40.11
N LYS A 401 15.87 -4.67 -40.73
CA LYS A 401 17.20 -5.15 -41.19
C LYS A 401 18.25 -5.22 -40.08
N GLU A 402 18.04 -4.52 -38.97
CA GLU A 402 18.95 -4.54 -37.83
C GLU A 402 18.56 -5.64 -36.82
N PRO A 403 19.44 -6.62 -36.56
CA PRO A 403 19.11 -7.78 -35.74
C PRO A 403 18.80 -7.41 -34.29
N ILE A 404 19.39 -6.32 -33.78
CA ILE A 404 19.23 -5.88 -32.40
C ILE A 404 17.84 -5.29 -32.16
N ILE A 405 17.38 -4.40 -33.05
CA ILE A 405 16.04 -3.81 -32.98
C ILE A 405 14.98 -4.89 -33.17
N TYR A 406 15.22 -5.83 -34.09
CA TYR A 406 14.36 -6.99 -34.30
C TYR A 406 14.12 -7.79 -33.01
N VAL A 407 15.17 -8.18 -32.29
CA VAL A 407 15.02 -8.96 -31.04
C VAL A 407 14.30 -8.17 -29.95
N ALA A 408 14.53 -6.85 -29.86
CA ALA A 408 13.89 -5.99 -28.88
C ALA A 408 12.38 -5.84 -29.15
N GLU A 409 11.98 -5.68 -30.41
CA GLU A 409 10.57 -5.66 -30.83
C GLU A 409 9.88 -7.01 -30.65
N LEU A 410 10.57 -8.10 -30.99
CA LEU A 410 10.06 -9.46 -30.78
C LEU A 410 9.87 -9.76 -29.29
N SER A 411 10.77 -9.27 -28.43
CA SER A 411 10.67 -9.40 -26.97
C SER A 411 9.47 -8.62 -26.41
N GLU A 412 9.20 -7.40 -26.92
CA GLU A 412 8.02 -6.61 -26.55
C GLU A 412 6.72 -7.35 -26.91
N VAL A 413 6.62 -7.83 -28.15
CA VAL A 413 5.44 -8.55 -28.67
C VAL A 413 5.26 -9.88 -27.96
N GLY A 414 6.35 -10.61 -27.71
CA GLY A 414 6.33 -11.86 -26.96
C GLY A 414 5.82 -11.69 -25.52
N GLY A 415 6.24 -10.63 -24.83
CA GLY A 415 5.73 -10.30 -23.50
C GLY A 415 4.22 -10.03 -23.49
N MET A 416 3.72 -9.26 -24.47
CA MET A 416 2.28 -8.95 -24.58
C MET A 416 1.46 -10.18 -24.99
N LEU A 417 1.96 -11.00 -25.92
CA LEU A 417 1.33 -12.26 -26.31
C LEU A 417 1.11 -13.16 -25.10
N TRP A 418 2.14 -13.35 -24.29
CA TRP A 418 2.08 -14.21 -23.11
C TRP A 418 1.17 -13.67 -22.02
N PHE A 419 1.09 -12.34 -21.89
CA PHE A 419 0.11 -11.68 -21.03
C PHE A 419 -1.33 -11.90 -21.49
N THR A 420 -1.60 -11.87 -22.80
CA THR A 420 -2.91 -12.19 -23.36
C THR A 420 -3.25 -13.67 -23.16
N VAL A 421 -2.30 -14.59 -23.34
CA VAL A 421 -2.48 -16.02 -23.03
C VAL A 421 -2.90 -16.21 -21.59
N LEU A 422 -2.24 -15.54 -20.65
CA LEU A 422 -2.56 -15.67 -19.23
C LEU A 422 -4.00 -15.26 -18.90
N GLY A 423 -4.48 -14.13 -19.44
CA GLY A 423 -5.86 -13.70 -19.17
C GLY A 423 -6.91 -14.53 -19.92
N ILE A 424 -6.60 -15.06 -21.11
CA ILE A 424 -7.44 -16.05 -21.79
C ILE A 424 -7.54 -17.32 -20.94
N CYS A 425 -6.42 -17.84 -20.43
CA CYS A 425 -6.41 -19.02 -19.56
C CYS A 425 -7.20 -18.79 -18.27
N ASN A 426 -7.06 -17.62 -17.64
CA ASN A 426 -7.86 -17.26 -16.47
C ASN A 426 -9.35 -17.15 -16.79
N MET A 427 -9.71 -16.57 -17.94
CA MET A 427 -11.09 -16.57 -18.42
C MET A 427 -11.63 -17.99 -18.56
N TYR A 428 -10.88 -18.90 -19.20
CA TYR A 428 -11.26 -20.31 -19.30
C TYR A 428 -11.41 -20.97 -17.93
N THR A 429 -10.47 -20.76 -17.00
CA THR A 429 -10.54 -21.29 -15.63
C THR A 429 -11.84 -20.83 -14.94
N LEU A 430 -12.14 -19.53 -14.95
CA LEU A 430 -13.32 -18.97 -14.28
C LEU A 430 -14.64 -19.45 -14.89
N LEU A 431 -14.68 -19.66 -16.21
CA LEU A 431 -15.90 -20.10 -16.92
C LEU A 431 -16.14 -21.60 -16.81
N ILE A 432 -15.11 -22.42 -17.07
CA ILE A 432 -15.22 -23.89 -17.08
C ILE A 432 -15.40 -24.41 -15.66
N TYR A 433 -14.60 -23.91 -14.71
CA TYR A 433 -14.67 -24.35 -13.32
C TYR A 433 -15.75 -23.64 -12.50
N ARG A 434 -16.65 -22.89 -13.15
CA ARG A 434 -17.73 -22.16 -12.46
C ARG A 434 -18.54 -23.02 -11.49
N PRO A 435 -19.06 -24.22 -11.86
CA PRO A 435 -19.82 -25.04 -10.91
C PRO A 435 -18.94 -25.55 -9.75
N GLN A 436 -17.68 -25.89 -10.00
CA GLN A 436 -16.74 -26.32 -8.96
C GLN A 436 -16.36 -25.17 -8.01
N ILE A 437 -16.27 -23.93 -8.52
CA ILE A 437 -16.07 -22.72 -7.70
C ILE A 437 -17.30 -22.47 -6.82
N GLU A 438 -18.51 -22.58 -7.38
CA GLU A 438 -19.75 -22.44 -6.60
C GLU A 438 -19.87 -23.53 -5.52
N GLU A 439 -19.50 -24.78 -5.82
CA GLU A 439 -19.42 -25.87 -4.82
C GLU A 439 -18.32 -25.64 -3.77
N LEU A 440 -17.17 -25.07 -4.17
CA LEU A 440 -16.10 -24.71 -3.25
C LEU A 440 -16.57 -23.62 -2.27
N LEU A 441 -17.25 -22.58 -2.76
CA LEU A 441 -17.82 -21.51 -1.94
C LEU A 441 -18.89 -22.04 -0.99
N GLU A 442 -19.71 -22.99 -1.44
CA GLU A 442 -20.69 -23.67 -0.57
C GLU A 442 -19.98 -24.46 0.55
N GLY A 443 -18.91 -25.19 0.21
CA GLY A 443 -18.09 -25.89 1.20
C GLY A 443 -17.45 -24.95 2.22
N LEU A 444 -16.98 -23.78 1.76
CA LEU A 444 -16.44 -22.73 2.64
C LEU A 444 -17.53 -22.11 3.52
N GLU A 445 -18.74 -21.88 3.00
CA GLU A 445 -19.86 -21.34 3.78
C GLU A 445 -20.23 -22.27 4.94
N GLN A 446 -20.28 -23.58 4.69
CA GLN A 446 -20.54 -24.58 5.71
C GLN A 446 -19.46 -24.62 6.80
N LEU A 447 -18.20 -24.35 6.45
CA LEU A 447 -17.11 -24.23 7.42
C LEU A 447 -17.15 -22.90 8.17
N PHE A 448 -17.64 -21.84 7.52
CA PHE A 448 -17.70 -20.48 8.06
C PHE A 448 -18.87 -20.28 9.03
N ALA A 449 -20.00 -20.98 8.84
CA ALA A 449 -21.18 -20.81 9.70
C ALA A 449 -20.90 -20.98 11.22
N PRO A 450 -20.15 -22.00 11.68
CA PRO A 450 -19.71 -22.08 13.07
C PRO A 450 -18.69 -21.00 13.48
N ALA A 451 -17.87 -20.51 12.54
CA ALA A 451 -16.85 -19.51 12.81
C ALA A 451 -17.44 -18.11 13.09
N ARG A 452 -18.66 -17.83 12.63
CA ARG A 452 -19.41 -16.58 12.93
C ARG A 452 -19.56 -16.32 14.43
N GLN A 453 -19.51 -17.37 15.25
CA GLN A 453 -19.57 -17.27 16.71
C GLN A 453 -18.35 -16.57 17.32
N SER A 454 -17.24 -16.43 16.58
CA SER A 454 -16.06 -15.66 16.98
C SER A 454 -15.90 -14.44 16.06
N PRO A 455 -16.73 -13.38 16.24
CA PRO A 455 -16.77 -12.22 15.34
C PRO A 455 -15.39 -11.54 15.22
N TYR A 456 -14.62 -11.56 16.30
CA TYR A 456 -13.25 -11.06 16.37
C TYR A 456 -12.29 -11.75 15.39
N CYS A 457 -12.29 -13.09 15.36
CA CYS A 457 -11.35 -13.84 14.52
C CYS A 457 -11.72 -13.64 13.06
N THR A 458 -13.00 -13.78 12.74
CA THR A 458 -13.50 -13.56 11.38
C THR A 458 -13.20 -12.15 10.90
N ARG A 459 -13.29 -11.13 11.77
CA ARG A 459 -12.99 -9.75 11.41
C ARG A 459 -11.51 -9.50 11.18
N TYR A 460 -10.62 -10.10 11.99
CA TYR A 460 -9.17 -9.98 11.77
C TYR A 460 -8.75 -10.50 10.39
N PHE A 461 -9.16 -11.73 10.05
CA PHE A 461 -8.83 -12.32 8.75
C PHE A 461 -9.53 -11.60 7.60
N TYR A 462 -10.72 -11.04 7.82
CA TYR A 462 -11.39 -10.15 6.87
C TYR A 462 -10.57 -8.89 6.60
N ASP A 463 -10.22 -8.11 7.63
CA ASP A 463 -9.53 -6.83 7.46
C ASP A 463 -8.14 -7.02 6.81
N ASP A 464 -7.40 -8.06 7.21
CA ASP A 464 -6.10 -8.39 6.61
C ASP A 464 -6.22 -8.79 5.12
N SER A 465 -7.15 -9.71 4.80
CA SER A 465 -7.38 -10.14 3.42
C SER A 465 -7.95 -9.03 2.54
N ALA A 466 -8.90 -8.24 3.06
CA ALA A 466 -9.50 -7.10 2.38
C ALA A 466 -8.45 -6.02 2.07
N LEU A 467 -7.53 -5.73 3.01
CA LEU A 467 -6.44 -4.78 2.77
C LEU A 467 -5.50 -5.25 1.66
N LYS A 468 -5.12 -6.53 1.66
CA LYS A 468 -4.27 -7.14 0.63
C LYS A 468 -4.96 -7.11 -0.74
N MET A 469 -6.21 -7.56 -0.82
CA MET A 469 -7.02 -7.54 -2.05
C MET A 469 -7.29 -6.12 -2.56
N LYS A 470 -7.49 -5.15 -1.66
CA LYS A 470 -7.65 -3.74 -2.02
C LYS A 470 -6.39 -3.20 -2.70
N ARG A 471 -5.22 -3.43 -2.10
CA ARG A 471 -3.93 -2.99 -2.68
C ARG A 471 -3.69 -3.62 -4.04
N LEU A 472 -4.00 -4.90 -4.18
CA LEU A 472 -3.91 -5.61 -5.45
C LEU A 472 -4.87 -5.03 -6.50
N SER A 473 -6.12 -4.77 -6.12
CA SER A 473 -7.12 -4.17 -7.02
C SER A 473 -6.71 -2.76 -7.47
N ILE A 474 -6.18 -1.94 -6.55
CA ILE A 474 -5.61 -0.63 -6.89
C ILE A 474 -4.45 -0.79 -7.86
N ASN A 475 -3.55 -1.75 -7.63
CA ASN A 475 -2.44 -2.03 -8.55
C ASN A 475 -2.94 -2.38 -9.96
N PHE A 476 -3.97 -3.23 -10.09
CA PHE A 476 -4.59 -3.56 -11.38
C PHE A 476 -5.20 -2.34 -12.07
N VAL A 477 -5.95 -1.51 -11.34
CA VAL A 477 -6.54 -0.28 -11.89
C VAL A 477 -5.45 0.69 -12.33
N CYS A 478 -4.43 0.93 -11.50
CA CYS A 478 -3.28 1.76 -11.87
C CYS A 478 -2.55 1.22 -13.11
N SER A 479 -2.40 -0.10 -13.22
CA SER A 479 -1.80 -0.75 -14.39
C SER A 479 -2.62 -0.53 -15.66
N ALA A 480 -3.95 -0.69 -15.58
CA ALA A 480 -4.86 -0.43 -16.68
C ALA A 480 -4.78 1.03 -17.13
N THR A 481 -4.84 1.96 -16.17
CA THR A 481 -4.76 3.39 -16.44
C THR A 481 -3.41 3.77 -17.05
N TYR A 482 -2.30 3.27 -16.50
CA TYR A 482 -0.96 3.47 -17.04
C TYR A 482 -0.83 2.99 -18.49
N TYR A 483 -1.25 1.75 -18.76
CA TYR A 483 -1.18 1.15 -20.10
C TYR A 483 -1.99 1.94 -21.12
N ASN A 484 -3.19 2.41 -20.76
CA ASN A 484 -4.08 3.12 -21.67
C ASN A 484 -3.73 4.61 -21.83
N LEU A 485 -3.14 5.25 -20.82
CA LEU A 485 -2.75 6.67 -20.92
C LEU A 485 -1.49 6.88 -21.76
N LEU A 486 -0.57 5.91 -21.82
CA LEU A 486 0.73 6.10 -22.45
C LEU A 486 0.65 6.56 -23.94
N PRO A 487 -0.20 5.96 -24.80
CA PRO A 487 -0.38 6.43 -26.18
C PRO A 487 -0.96 7.85 -26.26
N LEU A 488 -1.86 8.20 -25.35
CA LEU A 488 -2.47 9.53 -25.30
C LEU A 488 -1.46 10.60 -24.89
N VAL A 489 -0.62 10.30 -23.89
CA VAL A 489 0.46 11.21 -23.46
C VAL A 489 1.46 11.42 -24.59
N LYS A 490 1.83 10.35 -25.32
CA LYS A 490 2.72 10.46 -26.47
C LYS A 490 2.10 11.32 -27.58
N LEU A 491 0.84 11.07 -27.93
CA LEU A 491 0.11 11.86 -28.91
C LEU A 491 0.03 13.34 -28.52
N LEU A 492 -0.29 13.64 -27.26
CA LEU A 492 -0.32 15.02 -26.73
C LEU A 492 1.06 15.67 -26.79
N SER A 493 2.12 14.95 -26.47
CA SER A 493 3.49 15.49 -26.55
C SER A 493 3.89 15.82 -27.99
N GLU A 494 3.54 14.97 -28.96
CA GLU A 494 3.85 15.20 -30.38
C GLU A 494 3.06 16.40 -30.95
N LEU A 495 1.80 16.57 -30.51
CA LEU A 495 0.96 17.71 -30.86
C LEU A 495 1.47 19.03 -30.26
N LEU A 496 2.01 19.01 -29.04
CA LEU A 496 2.55 20.19 -28.37
C LEU A 496 3.93 20.60 -28.91
N THR A 497 4.68 19.68 -29.53
CA THR A 497 6.06 19.93 -29.98
C THR A 497 6.14 20.44 -31.43
N GLU A 498 5.04 20.87 -32.05
CA GLU A 498 4.97 21.26 -33.49
C GLU A 498 5.70 20.27 -34.42
N SER A 499 5.64 18.97 -34.10
CA SER A 499 6.26 17.95 -34.95
C SER A 499 5.55 17.89 -36.31
N GLN A 500 6.31 17.90 -37.41
CA GLN A 500 5.75 17.92 -38.77
C GLN A 500 4.91 16.67 -39.12
N GLN A 501 5.06 15.56 -38.38
CA GLN A 501 4.26 14.35 -38.53
C GLN A 501 3.96 13.69 -37.18
N VAL A 502 2.66 13.52 -36.89
CA VAL A 502 2.16 12.77 -35.73
C VAL A 502 2.33 11.27 -35.98
N SER A 503 2.97 10.54 -35.07
CA SER A 503 3.38 9.14 -35.32
C SER A 503 2.25 8.11 -35.13
N TYR A 504 1.11 8.51 -34.54
CA TYR A 504 -0.08 7.68 -34.29
C TYR A 504 0.27 6.28 -33.73
N GLN A 505 1.14 6.22 -32.73
CA GLN A 505 1.59 4.95 -32.13
C GLN A 505 0.63 4.43 -31.07
N VAL A 506 0.20 3.17 -31.24
CA VAL A 506 -0.57 2.41 -30.24
C VAL A 506 0.36 1.75 -29.21
N GLN A 507 -0.18 1.38 -28.05
CA GLN A 507 0.63 0.96 -26.90
C GLN A 507 1.42 -0.34 -27.15
N SER A 508 0.72 -1.34 -27.68
CA SER A 508 1.31 -2.62 -28.04
C SER A 508 1.35 -2.74 -29.55
N LYS A 509 2.52 -3.06 -30.08
CA LYS A 509 2.69 -3.34 -31.50
C LYS A 509 1.94 -4.62 -31.86
N ALA A 510 0.85 -4.46 -32.62
CA ALA A 510 -0.02 -5.55 -33.05
C ALA A 510 -0.35 -5.39 -34.53
N TRP A 511 -0.65 -6.50 -35.19
CA TRP A 511 -1.09 -6.48 -36.58
C TRP A 511 -2.59 -6.16 -36.66
N TYR A 512 -2.93 -5.24 -37.56
CA TYR A 512 -4.31 -4.83 -37.85
C TYR A 512 -4.60 -5.01 -39.34
N PRO A 513 -5.81 -5.43 -39.72
CA PRO A 513 -6.21 -5.55 -41.12
C PRO A 513 -6.49 -4.19 -41.80
N TRP A 514 -6.43 -3.08 -41.05
CA TRP A 514 -6.56 -1.71 -41.56
C TRP A 514 -5.28 -0.91 -41.29
N GLN A 515 -5.13 0.21 -42.01
CA GLN A 515 -4.00 1.11 -41.83
C GLN A 515 -4.16 1.94 -40.55
N VAL A 516 -3.21 1.78 -39.62
CA VAL A 516 -3.14 2.55 -38.36
C VAL A 516 -2.20 3.75 -38.48
N HIS A 517 -1.03 3.55 -39.09
CA HIS A 517 -0.04 4.63 -39.27
C HIS A 517 -0.53 5.60 -40.35
N GLY A 518 -0.67 6.87 -39.98
CA GLY A 518 -1.13 7.95 -40.86
C GLY A 518 -2.66 8.07 -41.03
N SER A 519 -3.46 7.25 -40.32
CA SER A 519 -4.93 7.32 -40.35
C SER A 519 -5.49 7.61 -38.96
N THR A 520 -6.10 8.79 -38.78
CA THR A 520 -6.71 9.20 -37.51
C THR A 520 -7.82 8.24 -37.07
N LEU A 521 -8.68 7.82 -37.99
CA LEU A 521 -9.79 6.90 -37.70
C LEU A 521 -9.27 5.49 -37.38
N GLY A 522 -8.26 5.01 -38.11
CA GLY A 522 -7.62 3.72 -37.87
C GLY A 522 -6.94 3.65 -36.49
N PHE A 523 -6.30 4.74 -36.06
CA PHE A 523 -5.71 4.88 -34.74
C PHE A 523 -6.76 4.80 -33.61
N TRP A 524 -7.84 5.57 -33.69
CA TRP A 524 -8.86 5.56 -32.63
C TRP A 524 -9.57 4.22 -32.48
N ILE A 525 -9.83 3.52 -33.59
CA ILE A 525 -10.40 2.17 -33.57
C ILE A 525 -9.43 1.18 -32.90
N ALA A 526 -8.15 1.22 -33.29
CA ALA A 526 -7.13 0.36 -32.71
C ALA A 526 -6.94 0.63 -31.20
N TYR A 527 -6.89 1.92 -30.81
CA TYR A 527 -6.80 2.33 -29.42
C TYR A 527 -7.99 1.85 -28.59
N ALA A 528 -9.23 2.07 -29.05
CA ALA A 528 -10.43 1.64 -28.34
C ALA A 528 -10.48 0.10 -28.20
N SER A 529 -10.10 -0.63 -29.26
CA SER A 529 -10.03 -2.09 -29.25
C SER A 529 -8.97 -2.62 -28.27
N GLN A 530 -7.76 -2.02 -28.24
CA GLN A 530 -6.71 -2.41 -27.28
C GLN A 530 -7.11 -2.05 -25.84
N ALA A 531 -7.72 -0.89 -25.64
CA ALA A 531 -8.18 -0.47 -24.33
C ALA A 531 -9.23 -1.44 -23.78
N PHE A 532 -10.20 -1.81 -24.60
CA PHE A 532 -11.21 -2.79 -24.23
C PHE A 532 -10.62 -4.17 -23.94
N ALA A 533 -9.71 -4.67 -24.78
CA ALA A 533 -9.02 -5.94 -24.54
C ALA A 533 -8.20 -5.92 -23.23
N SER A 534 -7.45 -4.84 -22.97
CA SER A 534 -6.61 -4.72 -21.78
C SER A 534 -7.42 -4.70 -20.49
N VAL A 535 -8.54 -3.97 -20.46
CA VAL A 535 -9.44 -3.90 -19.30
C VAL A 535 -10.10 -5.25 -19.03
N MET A 536 -10.54 -5.95 -20.08
CA MET A 536 -11.08 -7.30 -19.94
C MET A 536 -10.02 -8.27 -19.41
N ASN A 537 -8.80 -8.25 -19.95
CA ASN A 537 -7.68 -9.09 -19.51
C ASN A 537 -7.38 -8.89 -18.02
N LEU A 538 -7.21 -7.63 -17.61
CA LEU A 538 -6.92 -7.26 -16.21
C LEU A 538 -8.10 -7.60 -15.29
N GLY A 539 -9.34 -7.48 -15.77
CA GLY A 539 -10.53 -7.93 -15.05
C GLY A 539 -10.51 -9.44 -14.73
N MET A 540 -10.18 -10.28 -15.71
CA MET A 540 -10.07 -11.74 -15.52
C MET A 540 -8.99 -12.11 -14.51
N MET A 541 -7.84 -11.44 -14.62
CA MET A 541 -6.70 -11.60 -13.72
C MET A 541 -7.08 -11.23 -12.29
N MET A 542 -7.67 -10.06 -12.10
CA MET A 542 -8.12 -9.58 -10.79
C MET A 542 -9.16 -10.51 -10.18
N ALA A 543 -10.17 -10.95 -10.96
CA ALA A 543 -11.19 -11.87 -10.47
C ALA A 543 -10.60 -13.19 -9.97
N THR A 544 -9.65 -13.75 -10.72
CA THR A 544 -8.98 -15.02 -10.39
C THR A 544 -8.11 -14.88 -9.15
N GLU A 545 -7.26 -13.85 -9.08
CA GLU A 545 -6.38 -13.66 -7.93
C GLU A 545 -7.13 -13.32 -6.65
N CYS A 546 -8.16 -12.47 -6.72
CA CYS A 546 -9.00 -12.20 -5.55
C CYS A 546 -9.70 -13.47 -5.06
N LEU A 547 -10.13 -14.37 -5.96
CA LEU A 547 -10.73 -15.64 -5.57
C LEU A 547 -9.72 -16.56 -4.88
N VAL A 548 -8.47 -16.61 -5.36
CA VAL A 548 -7.37 -17.31 -4.68
C VAL A 548 -7.15 -16.73 -3.29
N PHE A 549 -7.10 -15.39 -3.16
CA PHE A 549 -6.97 -14.72 -1.86
C PHE A 549 -8.10 -15.07 -0.90
N VAL A 550 -9.34 -15.14 -1.37
CA VAL A 550 -10.48 -15.58 -0.53
C VAL A 550 -10.25 -17.00 -0.04
N CYS A 551 -9.87 -17.92 -0.92
CA CYS A 551 -9.58 -19.30 -0.53
C CYS A 551 -8.45 -19.37 0.51
N THR A 552 -7.36 -18.63 0.30
CA THR A 552 -6.25 -18.53 1.25
C THR A 552 -6.72 -18.03 2.61
N ALA A 553 -7.42 -16.89 2.65
CA ALA A 553 -7.87 -16.27 3.89
C ALA A 553 -8.82 -17.19 4.69
N GLN A 554 -9.70 -17.93 4.01
CA GLN A 554 -10.58 -18.90 4.66
C GLN A 554 -9.82 -20.11 5.18
N LEU A 555 -8.87 -20.65 4.42
CA LEU A 555 -8.02 -21.75 4.88
C LEU A 555 -7.17 -21.33 6.07
N GLU A 556 -6.55 -20.14 6.04
CA GLU A 556 -5.80 -19.58 7.16
C GLU A 556 -6.65 -19.44 8.42
N LEU A 557 -7.84 -18.84 8.30
CA LEU A 557 -8.80 -18.67 9.39
C LEU A 557 -9.12 -20.01 10.05
N HIS A 558 -9.41 -21.03 9.23
CA HIS A 558 -9.86 -22.32 9.73
C HIS A 558 -8.73 -23.21 10.25
N PHE A 559 -7.54 -23.19 9.64
CA PHE A 559 -6.37 -23.89 10.17
C PHE A 559 -5.89 -23.27 11.49
N ASP A 560 -5.90 -21.94 11.60
CA ASP A 560 -5.57 -21.24 12.84
C ASP A 560 -6.61 -21.53 13.94
N GLY A 561 -7.90 -21.53 13.60
CA GLY A 561 -8.97 -21.92 14.51
C GLY A 561 -8.86 -23.37 14.98
N LEU A 562 -8.51 -24.30 14.08
CA LEU A 562 -8.26 -25.70 14.41
C LEU A 562 -7.08 -25.84 15.37
N ALA A 563 -5.95 -25.18 15.08
CA ALA A 563 -4.76 -25.21 15.94
C ALA A 563 -5.11 -24.72 17.36
N ARG A 564 -5.80 -23.58 17.49
CA ARG A 564 -6.21 -23.07 18.81
C ARG A 564 -7.13 -24.01 19.57
N ARG A 565 -8.05 -24.70 18.87
CA ARG A 565 -8.95 -25.68 19.50
C ARG A 565 -8.21 -26.95 19.93
N LEU A 566 -7.20 -27.38 19.19
CA LEU A 566 -6.35 -28.52 19.58
C LEU A 566 -5.49 -28.20 20.81
N GLU A 567 -4.91 -27.00 20.85
CA GLU A 567 -4.09 -26.55 21.98
C GLU A 567 -4.92 -26.37 23.26
N ALA A 568 -6.16 -25.88 23.13
CA ALA A 568 -7.07 -25.67 24.24
C ALA A 568 -7.83 -26.93 24.72
N LEU A 569 -7.71 -28.05 24.00
CA LEU A 569 -8.40 -29.28 24.32
C LEU A 569 -7.84 -29.89 25.61
N ASP A 570 -8.64 -30.04 26.65
CA ASP A 570 -8.18 -30.68 27.89
C ASP A 570 -8.36 -32.20 27.79
N ALA A 571 -7.25 -32.94 27.81
CA ALA A 571 -7.26 -34.40 27.72
C ALA A 571 -7.94 -35.09 28.93
N ARG A 572 -8.17 -34.38 30.05
CA ARG A 572 -8.88 -34.89 31.23
C ARG A 572 -10.41 -34.85 31.08
N ASP A 573 -10.93 -34.04 30.16
CA ASP A 573 -12.37 -33.91 29.94
C ASP A 573 -12.95 -35.26 29.49
N PRO A 574 -14.01 -35.79 30.13
CA PRO A 574 -14.71 -36.98 29.66
C PRO A 574 -15.12 -36.93 28.17
N ARG A 575 -15.35 -35.73 27.63
CA ARG A 575 -15.72 -35.49 26.23
C ARG A 575 -14.52 -35.27 25.30
N ALA A 576 -13.28 -35.29 25.80
CA ALA A 576 -12.07 -34.98 25.03
C ALA A 576 -11.92 -35.85 23.79
N LYS A 577 -12.28 -37.14 23.88
CA LYS A 577 -12.23 -38.09 22.74
C LYS A 577 -13.19 -37.70 21.61
N GLU A 578 -14.43 -37.32 21.95
CA GLU A 578 -15.43 -36.90 20.98
C GLU A 578 -15.04 -35.56 20.33
N GLN A 579 -14.55 -34.63 21.15
CA GLN A 579 -14.03 -33.34 20.67
C GLN A 579 -12.84 -33.54 19.73
N LEU A 580 -11.86 -34.38 20.09
CA LEU A 580 -10.71 -34.70 19.24
C LEU A 580 -11.16 -35.35 17.92
N ARG A 581 -12.11 -36.29 17.96
CA ARG A 581 -12.67 -36.93 16.76
C ARG A 581 -13.32 -35.89 15.84
N ALA A 582 -14.05 -34.93 16.39
CA ALA A 582 -14.62 -33.83 15.63
C ALA A 582 -13.55 -32.93 15.00
N LEU A 583 -12.47 -32.62 15.73
CA LEU A 583 -11.33 -31.84 15.22
C LEU A 583 -10.57 -32.57 14.11
N ILE A 584 -10.38 -33.89 14.21
CA ILE A 584 -9.75 -34.71 13.15
C ILE A 584 -10.64 -34.74 11.89
N SER A 585 -11.95 -34.90 12.06
CA SER A 585 -12.91 -34.81 10.95
C SER A 585 -12.87 -33.44 10.29
N TYR A 586 -12.81 -32.37 11.10
CA TYR A 586 -12.69 -31.00 10.63
C TYR A 586 -11.38 -30.76 9.85
N HIS A 587 -10.23 -31.20 10.38
CA HIS A 587 -8.94 -31.18 9.68
C HIS A 587 -9.02 -31.87 8.31
N THR A 588 -9.65 -33.05 8.25
CA THR A 588 -9.84 -33.79 6.99
C THR A 588 -10.71 -33.02 6.00
N ARG A 589 -11.76 -32.34 6.46
CA ARG A 589 -12.59 -31.46 5.61
C ARG A 589 -11.80 -30.28 5.07
N LEU A 590 -10.93 -29.66 5.88
CA LEU A 590 -10.07 -28.56 5.44
C LEU A 590 -9.13 -28.98 4.31
N PHE A 591 -8.50 -30.15 4.42
CA PHE A 591 -7.66 -30.69 3.35
C PHE A 591 -8.47 -30.90 2.06
N LYS A 592 -9.68 -31.47 2.13
CA LYS A 592 -10.55 -31.64 0.95
C LYS A 592 -10.90 -30.32 0.26
N VAL A 593 -11.17 -29.26 1.04
CA VAL A 593 -11.44 -27.92 0.50
C VAL A 593 -10.18 -27.33 -0.14
N ALA A 594 -9.03 -27.48 0.52
CA ALA A 594 -7.76 -27.01 -0.01
C ALA A 594 -7.33 -27.78 -1.28
N ASP A 595 -7.64 -29.07 -1.39
CA ASP A 595 -7.42 -29.93 -2.56
C ASP A 595 -8.29 -29.48 -3.73
N ARG A 596 -9.57 -29.18 -3.49
CA ARG A 596 -10.49 -28.63 -4.50
C ARG A 596 -10.01 -27.29 -5.02
N ALA A 597 -9.61 -26.38 -4.13
CA ALA A 597 -9.04 -25.08 -4.54
C ALA A 597 -7.77 -25.26 -5.39
N ASN A 598 -6.86 -26.14 -4.98
CA ASN A 598 -5.66 -26.45 -5.74
C ASN A 598 -5.99 -27.07 -7.11
N GLY A 599 -6.98 -27.97 -7.19
CA GLY A 599 -7.43 -28.59 -8.43
C GLY A 599 -7.98 -27.58 -9.45
N ILE A 600 -8.66 -26.52 -8.98
CA ILE A 600 -9.20 -25.46 -9.84
C ILE A 600 -8.08 -24.54 -10.36
N PHE A 601 -7.13 -24.14 -9.51
CA PHE A 601 -6.14 -23.11 -9.85
C PHE A 601 -4.75 -23.65 -10.26
N ASN A 602 -4.50 -24.97 -10.19
CA ASN A 602 -3.18 -25.55 -10.46
C ASN A 602 -2.60 -25.17 -11.84
N CYS A 603 -3.42 -25.15 -12.87
CA CYS A 603 -3.05 -24.83 -14.24
C CYS A 603 -2.79 -23.33 -14.38
N THR A 604 -3.65 -22.50 -13.80
CA THR A 604 -3.44 -21.05 -13.70
C THR A 604 -2.10 -20.74 -13.04
N PHE A 605 -1.77 -21.37 -11.92
CA PHE A 605 -0.48 -21.15 -11.24
C PHE A 605 0.72 -21.53 -12.12
N LEU A 606 0.64 -22.65 -12.85
CA LEU A 606 1.69 -23.07 -13.78
C LEU A 606 1.91 -22.03 -14.89
N ILE A 607 0.82 -21.62 -15.55
CA ILE A 607 0.87 -20.65 -16.64
C ILE A 607 1.37 -19.30 -16.13
N SER A 608 0.92 -18.84 -14.96
CA SER A 608 1.42 -17.61 -14.33
C SER A 608 2.93 -17.63 -14.13
N TYR A 609 3.53 -18.76 -13.75
CA TYR A 609 4.99 -18.87 -13.59
C TYR A 609 5.75 -18.85 -14.91
N CYS A 610 5.27 -19.59 -15.91
CA CYS A 610 5.85 -19.54 -17.25
C CYS A 610 5.78 -18.12 -17.83
N VAL A 611 4.63 -17.46 -17.65
CA VAL A 611 4.39 -16.10 -18.14
C VAL A 611 5.27 -15.09 -17.44
N SER A 612 5.33 -15.15 -16.12
CA SER A 612 6.21 -14.30 -15.32
C SER A 612 7.67 -14.42 -15.74
N SER A 613 8.14 -15.64 -15.97
CA SER A 613 9.55 -15.84 -16.31
C SER A 613 9.94 -15.21 -17.64
N ILE A 614 9.14 -15.50 -18.68
CA ILE A 614 9.35 -14.99 -20.02
C ILE A 614 9.14 -13.47 -20.06
N ALA A 615 8.11 -12.94 -19.41
CA ALA A 615 7.81 -11.52 -19.39
C ALA A 615 8.92 -10.71 -18.69
N VAL A 616 9.40 -11.14 -17.52
CA VAL A 616 10.48 -10.46 -16.79
C VAL A 616 11.79 -10.50 -17.59
N CYS A 617 12.12 -11.64 -18.21
CA CYS A 617 13.30 -11.76 -19.08
C CYS A 617 13.20 -10.79 -20.29
N SER A 618 12.06 -10.83 -21.00
CA SER A 618 11.85 -10.03 -22.22
C SER A 618 11.84 -8.53 -21.93
N MET A 619 11.13 -8.10 -20.88
CA MET A 619 11.09 -6.68 -20.47
C MET A 619 12.44 -6.20 -19.94
N GLY A 620 13.20 -7.06 -19.25
CA GLY A 620 14.56 -6.74 -18.79
C GLY A 620 15.52 -6.53 -19.95
N PHE A 621 15.39 -7.33 -21.01
CA PHE A 621 16.13 -7.12 -22.25
C PHE A 621 15.74 -5.79 -22.91
N SER A 622 14.44 -5.54 -23.12
CA SER A 622 13.95 -4.29 -23.72
C SER A 622 14.39 -3.05 -22.92
N MET A 623 14.45 -3.13 -21.59
CA MET A 623 14.90 -2.01 -20.73
C MET A 623 16.33 -1.55 -21.04
N ILE A 624 17.22 -2.45 -21.47
CA ILE A 624 18.63 -2.13 -21.73
C ILE A 624 18.84 -1.66 -23.18
N MET A 625 17.96 -2.09 -24.08
CA MET A 625 18.13 -1.85 -25.52
C MET A 625 17.55 -0.52 -26.00
N PHE A 626 16.59 0.06 -25.28
CA PHE A 626 15.90 1.27 -25.68
C PHE A 626 16.29 2.50 -24.84
N ASP A 627 15.99 3.69 -25.37
CA ASP A 627 16.22 4.98 -24.71
C ASP A 627 15.54 5.07 -23.34
N LEU A 628 16.01 6.00 -22.49
CA LEU A 628 15.56 6.17 -21.11
C LEU A 628 14.03 6.17 -20.94
N GLY A 629 13.30 6.86 -21.82
CA GLY A 629 11.83 6.91 -21.76
C GLY A 629 11.15 5.55 -22.01
N LEU A 630 11.65 4.79 -22.98
CA LEU A 630 11.18 3.43 -23.27
C LEU A 630 11.66 2.44 -22.20
N ALA A 631 12.87 2.61 -21.68
CA ALA A 631 13.38 1.81 -20.57
C ALA A 631 12.50 1.93 -19.32
N LEU A 632 12.04 3.15 -18.97
CA LEU A 632 11.09 3.38 -17.89
C LEU A 632 9.76 2.63 -18.12
N LYS A 633 9.26 2.58 -19.37
CA LYS A 633 8.05 1.80 -19.72
C LYS A 633 8.19 0.33 -19.35
N TYR A 634 9.29 -0.29 -19.78
CA TYR A 634 9.53 -1.71 -19.52
C TYR A 634 9.84 -2.00 -18.05
N MET A 635 10.49 -1.07 -17.34
CA MET A 635 10.74 -1.18 -15.90
C MET A 635 9.42 -1.21 -15.11
N VAL A 636 8.50 -0.29 -15.38
CA VAL A 636 7.17 -0.28 -14.74
C VAL A 636 6.42 -1.58 -15.05
N GLY A 637 6.39 -2.01 -16.32
CA GLY A 637 5.78 -3.28 -16.71
C GLY A 637 6.35 -4.49 -15.95
N MET A 638 7.68 -4.59 -15.86
CA MET A 638 8.36 -5.67 -15.14
C MET A 638 7.95 -5.72 -13.67
N PHE A 639 7.94 -4.57 -12.97
CA PHE A 639 7.54 -4.51 -11.57
C PHE A 639 6.11 -4.99 -11.35
N LEU A 640 5.18 -4.64 -12.25
CA LEU A 640 3.79 -5.09 -12.17
C LEU A 640 3.67 -6.62 -12.25
N PHE A 641 4.39 -7.26 -13.16
CA PHE A 641 4.42 -8.73 -13.28
C PHE A 641 5.07 -9.42 -12.07
N MET A 642 6.13 -8.82 -11.52
CA MET A 642 6.76 -9.32 -10.29
C MET A 642 5.78 -9.27 -9.12
N ILE A 643 5.05 -8.17 -8.94
CA ILE A 643 4.04 -8.02 -7.87
C ILE A 643 2.93 -9.06 -8.03
N TYR A 644 2.40 -9.23 -9.24
CA TYR A 644 1.39 -10.24 -9.57
C TYR A 644 1.85 -11.65 -9.13
N THR A 645 3.03 -12.06 -9.58
CA THR A 645 3.57 -13.40 -9.27
C THR A 645 3.89 -13.57 -7.79
N PHE A 646 4.39 -12.52 -7.14
CA PHE A 646 4.65 -12.50 -5.71
C PHE A 646 3.37 -12.75 -4.89
N CYS A 647 2.25 -12.11 -5.27
CA CYS A 647 0.97 -12.29 -4.57
C CYS A 647 0.50 -13.75 -4.59
N ILE A 648 0.60 -14.43 -5.72
CA ILE A 648 0.26 -15.87 -5.85
C ILE A 648 1.14 -16.73 -4.92
N CYS A 649 2.46 -16.52 -4.95
CA CYS A 649 3.40 -17.28 -4.13
C CYS A 649 3.28 -16.99 -2.63
N HIS A 650 2.95 -15.75 -2.27
CA HIS A 650 2.68 -15.37 -0.90
C HIS A 650 1.46 -16.13 -0.37
N ASN A 651 0.37 -16.19 -1.13
CA ASN A 651 -0.83 -16.95 -0.78
C ASN A 651 -0.53 -18.44 -0.54
N GLY A 652 0.16 -19.11 -1.47
CA GLY A 652 0.52 -20.53 -1.27
C GLY A 652 1.42 -20.77 -0.04
N THR A 653 2.31 -19.82 0.26
CA THR A 653 3.13 -19.87 1.47
C THR A 653 2.30 -19.71 2.73
N GLN A 654 1.32 -18.80 2.75
CA GLN A 654 0.44 -18.63 3.91
C GLN A 654 -0.41 -19.87 4.20
N VAL A 655 -0.95 -20.52 3.16
CA VAL A 655 -1.67 -21.80 3.34
C VAL A 655 -0.77 -22.87 3.95
N THR A 656 0.48 -22.95 3.49
CA THR A 656 1.48 -23.88 4.03
C THR A 656 1.72 -23.60 5.51
N MET A 657 2.07 -22.34 5.85
CA MET A 657 2.31 -21.90 7.22
C MET A 657 1.10 -22.09 8.14
N ALA A 658 -0.11 -21.88 7.63
CA ALA A 658 -1.33 -22.09 8.40
C ALA A 658 -1.53 -23.58 8.75
N SER A 659 -1.30 -24.48 7.78
CA SER A 659 -1.39 -25.92 8.01
C SER A 659 -0.32 -26.43 9.00
N ASP A 660 0.87 -25.82 9.00
CA ASP A 660 1.99 -26.18 9.88
C ASP A 660 1.69 -25.93 11.36
N LYS A 661 0.77 -25.02 11.68
CA LYS A 661 0.37 -24.73 13.07
C LYS A 661 -0.30 -25.92 13.77
N VAL A 662 -0.89 -26.85 13.01
CA VAL A 662 -1.67 -27.97 13.56
C VAL A 662 -0.79 -28.93 14.37
N MET A 663 0.41 -29.25 13.89
CA MET A 663 1.30 -30.20 14.57
C MET A 663 1.78 -29.66 15.94
N PRO A 664 2.37 -28.45 16.03
CA PRO A 664 2.78 -27.89 17.33
C PRO A 664 1.60 -27.76 18.29
N ALA A 665 0.42 -27.34 17.81
CA ALA A 665 -0.76 -27.21 18.65
C ALA A 665 -1.22 -28.57 19.23
N ALA A 666 -1.16 -29.64 18.44
CA ALA A 666 -1.42 -30.98 18.93
C ALA A 666 -0.34 -31.45 19.93
N PHE A 667 0.91 -31.02 19.78
CA PHE A 667 2.01 -31.39 20.68
C PHE A 667 1.93 -30.70 22.04
N TYR A 668 1.60 -29.41 22.08
CA TYR A 668 1.57 -28.60 23.31
C TYR A 668 0.30 -28.79 24.14
N ASN A 669 -0.62 -29.63 23.68
CA ASN A 669 -1.75 -30.15 24.45
C ASN A 669 -1.29 -31.00 25.67
N ASN A 670 -2.10 -31.15 26.71
CA ASN A 670 -1.84 -32.05 27.85
C ASN A 670 -2.10 -33.54 27.54
N TRP A 671 -1.68 -34.01 26.36
CA TRP A 671 -2.10 -35.30 25.78
C TRP A 671 -1.67 -36.53 26.58
N TYR A 672 -0.60 -36.41 27.36
CA TYR A 672 -0.08 -37.46 28.25
C TYR A 672 -1.02 -37.74 29.43
N GLU A 673 -2.04 -36.92 29.66
CA GLU A 673 -3.08 -37.12 30.68
C GLU A 673 -4.32 -37.83 30.13
N GLY A 674 -4.47 -37.89 28.79
CA GLY A 674 -5.56 -38.60 28.13
C GLY A 674 -5.41 -40.12 28.20
N ASP A 675 -6.48 -40.85 27.88
CA ASP A 675 -6.46 -42.30 27.81
C ASP A 675 -5.72 -42.85 26.57
N LEU A 676 -5.51 -44.16 26.51
CA LEU A 676 -4.74 -44.77 25.42
C LEU A 676 -5.35 -44.50 24.03
N VAL A 677 -6.68 -44.45 23.92
CA VAL A 677 -7.39 -44.19 22.66
C VAL A 677 -7.16 -42.75 22.21
N TYR A 678 -7.30 -41.77 23.11
CA TYR A 678 -7.01 -40.37 22.85
C TYR A 678 -5.58 -40.17 22.35
N ARG A 679 -4.60 -40.73 23.06
CA ARG A 679 -3.17 -40.63 22.70
C ARG A 679 -2.89 -41.20 21.31
N LYS A 680 -3.46 -42.36 20.97
CA LYS A 680 -3.31 -42.98 19.63
C LYS A 680 -3.93 -42.11 18.53
N MET A 681 -5.13 -41.57 18.76
CA MET A 681 -5.78 -40.67 17.80
C MET A 681 -4.96 -39.40 17.55
N LEU A 682 -4.48 -38.77 18.62
CA LEU A 682 -3.69 -37.55 18.51
C LEU A 682 -2.34 -37.84 17.83
N LEU A 683 -1.68 -38.95 18.15
CA LEU A 683 -0.44 -39.37 17.50
C LEU A 683 -0.62 -39.53 15.98
N ILE A 684 -1.73 -40.13 15.52
CA ILE A 684 -2.05 -40.25 14.10
C ILE A 684 -2.23 -38.87 13.46
N LEU A 685 -2.92 -37.95 14.14
CA LEU A 685 -3.07 -36.57 13.68
C LEU A 685 -1.69 -35.89 13.55
N MET A 686 -0.84 -36.00 14.56
CA MET A 686 0.51 -35.42 14.56
C MET A 686 1.37 -35.99 13.43
N MET A 687 1.38 -37.32 13.26
CA MET A 687 2.07 -37.99 12.16
C MET A 687 1.57 -37.51 10.79
N ARG A 688 0.28 -37.21 10.65
CA ARG A 688 -0.26 -36.63 9.41
C ARG A 688 0.12 -35.16 9.24
N SER A 689 0.13 -34.39 10.32
CA SER A 689 0.40 -32.94 10.31
C SER A 689 1.89 -32.61 10.22
N THR A 690 2.80 -33.58 10.32
CA THR A 690 4.22 -33.38 9.93
C THR A 690 4.38 -33.08 8.43
N LYS A 691 3.40 -33.47 7.61
CA LYS A 691 3.34 -33.11 6.19
C LYS A 691 2.36 -31.95 6.00
N SER A 692 2.92 -30.76 5.88
CA SER A 692 2.24 -29.51 5.54
C SER A 692 1.37 -29.65 4.29
N TYR A 693 0.28 -28.90 4.23
CA TYR A 693 -0.49 -28.77 3.01
C TYR A 693 0.13 -27.70 2.10
N VAL A 694 0.51 -28.10 0.88
CA VAL A 694 1.22 -27.23 -0.07
C VAL A 694 0.46 -27.22 -1.39
N TRP A 695 0.06 -26.03 -1.86
CA TRP A 695 -0.46 -25.87 -3.22
C TRP A 695 0.63 -26.17 -4.25
N LYS A 696 0.24 -26.79 -5.36
CA LYS A 696 1.18 -27.27 -6.38
C LYS A 696 0.71 -26.93 -7.79
N THR A 697 1.65 -26.60 -8.66
CA THR A 697 1.42 -26.40 -10.10
C THR A 697 1.38 -27.74 -10.82
N TYR A 698 0.20 -28.33 -10.98
CA TYR A 698 0.01 -29.63 -11.67
C TYR A 698 0.96 -30.74 -11.14
N ASN A 699 1.19 -30.76 -9.82
CA ASN A 699 2.16 -31.62 -9.13
C ASN A 699 3.66 -31.43 -9.48
N LEU A 700 4.03 -30.41 -10.25
CA LEU A 700 5.42 -30.12 -10.64
C LEU A 700 6.18 -29.36 -9.55
N ALA A 701 5.69 -28.18 -9.15
CA ALA A 701 6.37 -27.30 -8.21
C ALA A 701 5.42 -26.77 -7.13
N PRO A 702 5.92 -26.50 -5.90
CA PRO A 702 5.13 -25.88 -4.86
C PRO A 702 4.87 -24.40 -5.18
N VAL A 703 3.70 -23.90 -4.82
CA VAL A 703 3.36 -22.48 -4.90
C VAL A 703 3.89 -21.79 -3.64
N SER A 704 5.12 -21.29 -3.69
CA SER A 704 5.79 -20.70 -2.52
C SER A 704 6.71 -19.54 -2.87
N ILE A 705 7.11 -18.77 -1.85
CA ILE A 705 8.11 -17.70 -1.99
C ILE A 705 9.46 -18.27 -2.46
N GLN A 706 9.82 -19.51 -2.11
CA GLN A 706 11.06 -20.12 -2.62
C GLN A 706 10.97 -20.32 -4.15
N THR A 707 9.83 -20.81 -4.64
CA THR A 707 9.59 -20.97 -6.08
C THR A 707 9.60 -19.62 -6.80
N TYR A 708 9.03 -18.56 -6.19
CA TYR A 708 9.12 -17.20 -6.72
C TYR A 708 10.58 -16.75 -6.94
N MET A 709 11.44 -16.93 -5.92
CA MET A 709 12.85 -16.56 -6.02
C MET A 709 13.59 -17.40 -7.08
N ALA A 710 13.27 -18.69 -7.19
CA ALA A 710 13.80 -19.55 -8.24
C ALA A 710 13.38 -19.08 -9.63
N THR A 711 12.11 -18.71 -9.82
CA THR A 711 11.58 -18.16 -11.09
C THR A 711 12.31 -16.87 -11.46
N LEU A 712 12.46 -15.92 -10.53
CA LEU A 712 13.20 -14.68 -10.80
C LEU A 712 14.67 -14.94 -11.16
N LYS A 713 15.33 -15.84 -10.43
CA LYS A 713 16.72 -16.22 -10.72
C LYS A 713 16.85 -16.82 -12.12
N PHE A 714 15.93 -17.71 -12.49
CA PHE A 714 15.88 -18.30 -13.82
C PHE A 714 15.64 -17.24 -14.90
N SER A 715 14.70 -16.31 -14.70
CA SER A 715 14.48 -15.18 -15.63
C SER A 715 15.71 -14.32 -15.81
N TYR A 716 16.44 -14.02 -14.71
CA TYR A 716 17.68 -13.26 -14.76
C TYR A 716 18.78 -14.03 -15.50
N GLN A 717 18.92 -15.34 -15.27
CA GLN A 717 19.87 -16.19 -15.99
C GLN A 717 19.58 -16.22 -17.49
N MET A 718 18.31 -16.40 -17.87
CA MET A 718 17.86 -16.32 -19.26
C MET A 718 18.19 -14.95 -19.87
N PHE A 719 17.89 -13.87 -19.17
CA PHE A 719 18.24 -12.52 -19.58
C PHE A 719 19.77 -12.34 -19.79
N THR A 720 20.60 -12.81 -18.84
CA THR A 720 22.06 -12.71 -18.97
C THR A 720 22.61 -13.56 -20.11
N CYS A 721 22.00 -14.72 -20.37
CA CYS A 721 22.36 -15.60 -21.49
C CYS A 721 22.08 -14.91 -22.83
N VAL A 722 20.87 -14.37 -23.01
CA VAL A 722 20.50 -13.57 -24.20
C VAL A 722 21.45 -12.38 -24.37
N ARG A 723 21.85 -11.73 -23.27
CA ARG A 723 22.83 -10.64 -23.31
C ARG A 723 24.24 -11.10 -23.70
N SER A 724 24.69 -12.29 -23.30
CA SER A 724 26.02 -12.81 -23.63
C SER A 724 26.14 -13.38 -25.04
N LEU A 725 25.02 -13.59 -25.74
CA LEU A 725 25.00 -13.94 -27.16
C LEU A 725 25.23 -12.71 -28.07
N LYS A 726 25.38 -11.52 -27.48
CA LYS A 726 25.93 -10.31 -28.09
C LYS A 726 27.44 -10.27 -27.91
#